data_AF-A0A1I5SJE2-F1
#
_entry.id   AF-A0A1I5SJE2-F1
#
_cell.length_a   1.000
_cell.length_b   1.000
_cell.length_c   1.000
_cell.angle_alpha   90.00
_cell.angle_beta   90.00
_cell.angle_gamma   90.00
#
_symmetry.space_group_name_H-M   'P 1'
#
loop_
_entity.id
_entity.type
_entity.pdbx_description
1 polymer ?
#
loop_
_entity_poly.entity_id
_entity_poly.type
_entity_poly.pdbx_seq_one_letter_code
_entity_poly.pdbx_strand_id
1 'polypeptide(L)'
;MTAAGTGRDAAAGVRTVLRVRAREGCEDAFAAAWQQAAAEVAREPGNLRQELVRDAGDPRWFGFVSDWTDRAAVDAFGRSAAGERLTEALRDLREDTARETFTVLATRAAEPRRPVRIDFSTSVAPGEQVAFERAYTTVTQRIGDSRGYVREELLRDASGLRYHIFAEWESEDDFVQWVEDPSHMAAGAPLARWHSVEFRREVLEIRQRPDTDADFPPLLPPGGDVEVARVRVDSAVAVEPWEQEAFELAYLAAAQLARSAPGHAREELLREPDGRRYHVVAEWDSEQHFTDWTAEPANWAAGPLGRWLARGEDRRVFALRVRPEPPSAAAVPDTVPAAVPVTPEPDLEAVAGTPVSTVPSASVQEFVEKPDDGHAAAAAALPVPAGLGGASRTTGRTVEVLVVGAGPAGLTHAIELARRGVAVRVVDKRPEASTQADKAIGIHCRTMEIWEDQGIVTEAMDAGIWLYGQTVFVNGEQTHQVDWSGLDELPYAHLGLPQYDTERILGAKLASLGVVVERGVELVAFAQDDEGVTAQLRHASGEVETTRAQYLVGCDGAHSAVRSGLGLAFEGGLSMFPQLFMLGDVDVDWDLPAGHLVRFVRIENEDDFTGMLVCVPLKGRNRYRIATLAPQRWQDAVGSGVVPPGFWQEYEPPTLADMQAAIDDLGPPGTTASNLRWSSIFRIKHGIVDRYREGRVFVAGDAAHLHPPAGGQGMNTGIQDAWNLGWKLALAVRGLAAPGLLDSYEAERRPAGKMIVDRAVAIAFTDEMDMADEKAQFLLEMQMTMNYAGSPLVGEAAPGGFPAGPGPGYRAPDVQGLRRFGVAHPLRLFDLTRGTRSTLLLSADAGASEEQVSALEKLAVAVRQQTRGEVAAYLLAAPDARLPHLVDLPVVRDAQGTFAAAYGTAGAGTAAHLVRPDGHVGFRSRPLDEDALLDHLAGVFAP
;
A
#
# COMPACT_ATOMS: atom_id res chain seq x y z
N MET A 1 -53.61 -23.27 -12.30
CA MET A 1 -52.79 -24.17 -11.47
C MET A 1 -51.38 -24.13 -12.02
N THR A 2 -50.52 -23.35 -11.38
CA THR A 2 -49.06 -23.31 -11.61
C THR A 2 -48.44 -23.38 -10.21
N ALA A 3 -47.61 -24.40 -10.00
CA ALA A 3 -47.02 -24.72 -8.70
C ALA A 3 -45.79 -23.86 -8.43
N ALA A 4 -45.66 -23.45 -7.17
CA ALA A 4 -44.58 -22.65 -6.60
C ALA A 4 -43.26 -23.45 -6.50
N GLY A 5 -42.15 -22.76 -6.75
CA GLY A 5 -40.79 -23.17 -6.39
C GLY A 5 -40.08 -21.96 -5.80
N THR A 6 -39.66 -22.10 -4.56
CA THR A 6 -39.29 -21.07 -3.59
C THR A 6 -37.94 -20.41 -3.87
N GLY A 7 -37.95 -19.17 -4.36
CA GLY A 7 -36.86 -18.23 -4.10
C GLY A 7 -36.96 -17.76 -2.65
N ARG A 8 -35.97 -18.08 -1.81
CA ARG A 8 -35.80 -17.40 -0.53
C ARG A 8 -35.08 -16.08 -0.81
N ASP A 9 -35.87 -15.02 -1.00
CA ASP A 9 -35.39 -13.64 -0.95
C ASP A 9 -34.60 -13.43 0.35
N ALA A 10 -33.34 -13.00 0.23
CA ALA A 10 -32.50 -12.66 1.36
C ALA A 10 -33.02 -11.34 1.98
N ALA A 11 -33.73 -11.47 3.11
CA ALA A 11 -34.16 -10.31 3.89
C ALA A 11 -32.94 -9.59 4.49
N ALA A 12 -32.93 -8.26 4.39
CA ALA A 12 -31.83 -7.40 4.82
C ALA A 12 -31.73 -7.31 6.36
N GLY A 13 -30.54 -7.56 6.90
CA GLY A 13 -30.27 -7.50 8.34
C GLY A 13 -30.21 -6.06 8.89
N VAL A 14 -30.59 -5.90 10.15
CA VAL A 14 -30.63 -4.61 10.87
C VAL A 14 -29.56 -4.58 11.95
N ARG A 15 -28.62 -3.63 11.87
CA ARG A 15 -27.62 -3.38 12.93
C ARG A 15 -28.10 -2.27 13.87
N THR A 16 -28.12 -2.56 15.17
CA THR A 16 -28.41 -1.58 16.22
C THR A 16 -27.16 -1.33 17.06
N VAL A 17 -26.95 -0.06 17.44
CA VAL A 17 -25.94 0.28 18.44
C VAL A 17 -26.58 1.00 19.62
N LEU A 18 -26.29 0.53 20.83
CA LEU A 18 -26.68 1.17 22.09
C LEU A 18 -25.42 1.60 22.83
N ARG A 19 -25.28 2.90 23.10
CA ARG A 19 -24.15 3.44 23.88
C ARG A 19 -24.57 3.69 25.32
N VAL A 20 -23.77 3.23 26.27
CA VAL A 20 -24.00 3.43 27.70
C VAL A 20 -22.70 3.77 28.41
N ARG A 21 -22.77 4.75 29.30
CA ARG A 21 -21.67 5.16 30.17
C ARG A 21 -21.79 4.48 31.53
N ALA A 22 -20.78 3.72 31.91
CA ALA A 22 -20.67 3.11 33.23
C ALA A 22 -20.39 4.19 34.29
N ARG A 23 -20.96 3.97 35.48
CA ARG A 23 -20.63 4.78 36.67
C ARG A 23 -19.16 4.57 37.02
N GLU A 24 -18.53 5.62 37.54
CA GLU A 24 -17.14 5.59 37.97
C GLU A 24 -16.86 4.43 38.93
N GLY A 25 -15.85 3.61 38.60
CA GLY A 25 -15.45 2.44 39.40
C GLY A 25 -16.31 1.19 39.21
N CYS A 26 -17.30 1.22 38.30
CA CYS A 26 -18.16 0.08 37.97
C CYS A 26 -17.82 -0.56 36.61
N GLU A 27 -16.74 -0.19 35.93
CA GLU A 27 -16.46 -0.53 34.54
C GLU A 27 -16.34 -2.05 34.32
N ASP A 28 -15.60 -2.74 35.18
CA ASP A 28 -15.40 -4.19 35.07
C ASP A 28 -16.67 -4.96 35.45
N ALA A 29 -17.41 -4.48 36.46
CA ALA A 29 -18.70 -5.04 36.84
C ALA A 29 -19.75 -4.83 35.73
N PHE A 30 -19.71 -3.69 35.04
CA PHE A 30 -20.56 -3.36 33.90
C PHE A 30 -20.27 -4.26 32.71
N ALA A 31 -18.98 -4.46 32.37
CA ALA A 31 -18.57 -5.36 31.29
C ALA A 31 -18.98 -6.83 31.58
N ALA A 32 -18.79 -7.30 32.82
CA ALA A 32 -19.19 -8.64 33.24
C ALA A 32 -20.72 -8.84 33.20
N ALA A 33 -21.48 -7.86 33.72
CA ALA A 33 -22.94 -7.88 33.67
C ALA A 33 -23.47 -7.89 32.22
N TRP A 34 -22.83 -7.13 31.33
CA TRP A 34 -23.15 -7.17 29.90
C TRP A 34 -22.83 -8.52 29.27
N GLN A 35 -21.64 -9.09 29.50
CA GLN A 35 -21.26 -10.38 28.90
C GLN A 35 -22.27 -11.48 29.28
N GLN A 36 -22.75 -11.48 30.52
CA GLN A 36 -23.80 -12.40 30.97
C GLN A 36 -25.13 -12.15 30.26
N ALA A 37 -25.54 -10.89 30.10
CA ALA A 37 -26.76 -10.54 29.38
C ALA A 37 -26.65 -10.81 27.87
N ALA A 38 -25.49 -10.56 27.25
CA ALA A 38 -25.24 -10.78 25.82
C ALA A 38 -25.41 -12.24 25.42
N ALA A 39 -25.03 -13.18 26.30
CA ALA A 39 -25.28 -14.60 26.08
C ALA A 39 -26.78 -14.96 26.09
N GLU A 40 -27.63 -14.18 26.76
CA GLU A 40 -29.08 -14.31 26.68
C GLU A 40 -29.65 -13.63 25.44
N VAL A 41 -29.18 -12.41 25.11
CA VAL A 41 -29.59 -11.66 23.90
C VAL A 41 -29.25 -12.44 22.63
N ALA A 42 -28.10 -13.12 22.59
CA ALA A 42 -27.70 -13.97 21.47
C ALA A 42 -28.65 -15.15 21.23
N ARG A 43 -29.46 -15.55 22.22
CA ARG A 43 -30.49 -16.60 22.09
C ARG A 43 -31.84 -16.07 21.65
N GLU A 44 -32.02 -14.74 21.54
CA GLU A 44 -33.28 -14.15 21.12
C GLU A 44 -33.53 -14.41 19.63
N PRO A 45 -34.76 -14.82 19.24
CA PRO A 45 -35.08 -15.09 17.85
C PRO A 45 -34.77 -13.90 16.93
N GLY A 46 -33.96 -14.14 15.91
CA GLY A 46 -33.55 -13.12 14.95
C GLY A 46 -32.32 -12.32 15.36
N ASN A 47 -31.67 -12.63 16.48
CA ASN A 47 -30.34 -12.10 16.79
C ASN A 47 -29.26 -12.84 15.98
N LEU A 48 -28.38 -12.09 15.32
CA LEU A 48 -27.33 -12.62 14.44
C LEU A 48 -25.93 -12.50 15.06
N ARG A 49 -25.67 -11.41 15.79
CA ARG A 49 -24.37 -11.11 16.40
C ARG A 49 -24.54 -10.16 17.57
N GLN A 50 -23.71 -10.33 18.59
CA GLN A 50 -23.54 -9.39 19.70
C GLN A 50 -22.07 -9.02 19.85
N GLU A 51 -21.77 -7.76 20.04
CA GLU A 51 -20.41 -7.28 20.30
C GLU A 51 -20.43 -6.15 21.32
N LEU A 52 -19.50 -6.21 22.28
CA LEU A 52 -19.23 -5.14 23.23
C LEU A 52 -17.98 -4.40 22.78
N VAL A 53 -18.14 -3.12 22.44
CA VAL A 53 -17.03 -2.23 22.10
C VAL A 53 -16.77 -1.32 23.28
N ARG A 54 -15.51 -1.21 23.68
CA ARG A 54 -15.07 -0.23 24.68
C ARG A 54 -14.47 0.97 23.96
N ASP A 55 -14.83 2.17 24.40
CA ASP A 55 -14.23 3.39 23.86
C ASP A 55 -12.76 3.50 24.29
N ALA A 56 -11.87 3.73 23.33
CA ALA A 56 -10.43 3.80 23.57
C ALA A 56 -9.99 5.13 24.21
N GLY A 57 -10.82 6.18 24.13
CA GLY A 57 -10.56 7.50 24.70
C GLY A 57 -11.18 7.71 26.08
N ASP A 58 -12.25 7.00 26.43
CA ASP A 58 -12.85 7.00 27.77
C ASP A 58 -13.31 5.59 28.16
N PRO A 59 -12.59 4.89 29.07
CA PRO A 59 -12.84 3.50 29.42
C PRO A 59 -14.19 3.27 30.13
N ARG A 60 -14.94 4.34 30.44
CA ARG A 60 -16.29 4.30 31.01
C ARG A 60 -17.38 4.24 29.93
N TRP A 61 -17.08 4.48 28.66
CA TRP A 61 -18.04 4.35 27.56
C TRP A 61 -18.02 2.96 26.92
N PHE A 62 -19.21 2.36 26.83
CA PHE A 62 -19.46 1.09 26.19
C PHE A 62 -20.44 1.25 25.02
N GLY A 63 -20.18 0.57 23.91
CA GLY A 63 -21.06 0.44 22.76
C GLY A 63 -21.48 -1.01 22.57
N PHE A 64 -22.79 -1.26 22.56
CA PHE A 64 -23.37 -2.58 22.30
C PHE A 64 -23.78 -2.63 20.84
N VAL A 65 -23.11 -3.44 20.04
CA VAL A 65 -23.47 -3.66 18.64
C VAL A 65 -24.24 -4.98 18.54
N SER A 66 -25.45 -4.91 18.01
CA SER A 66 -26.30 -6.08 17.81
C SER A 66 -26.75 -6.14 16.36
N ASP A 67 -26.55 -7.27 15.71
CA ASP A 67 -27.08 -7.52 14.37
C ASP A 67 -28.32 -8.40 14.46
N TRP A 68 -29.34 -8.08 13.66
CA TRP A 68 -30.64 -8.74 13.68
C TRP A 68 -31.07 -9.13 12.26
N THR A 69 -31.89 -10.17 12.14
CA THR A 69 -32.42 -10.67 10.85
C THR A 69 -33.26 -9.62 10.13
N ASP A 70 -34.01 -8.82 10.88
CA ASP A 70 -34.87 -7.76 10.38
C ASP A 70 -35.28 -6.81 11.52
N ARG A 71 -36.02 -5.74 11.18
CA ARG A 71 -36.51 -4.76 12.16
C ARG A 71 -37.53 -5.34 13.14
N ALA A 72 -38.32 -6.34 12.72
CA ALA A 72 -39.33 -6.95 13.58
C ALA A 72 -38.68 -7.75 14.72
N ALA A 73 -37.54 -8.40 14.47
CA ALA A 73 -36.73 -9.06 15.49
C ALA A 73 -36.18 -8.07 16.54
N VAL A 74 -35.68 -6.90 16.10
CA VAL A 74 -35.25 -5.81 17.00
C VAL A 74 -36.40 -5.36 17.92
N ASP A 75 -37.56 -5.09 17.33
CA ASP A 75 -38.70 -4.58 18.09
C ASP A 75 -39.29 -5.66 19.03
N ALA A 76 -39.20 -6.95 18.65
CA ALA A 76 -39.60 -8.07 19.50
C ALA A 76 -38.67 -8.22 20.72
N PHE A 77 -37.35 -8.09 20.52
CA PHE A 77 -36.39 -8.08 21.61
C PHE A 77 -36.62 -6.93 22.61
N GLY A 78 -36.93 -5.73 22.12
CA GLY A 78 -37.25 -4.58 22.97
C GLY A 78 -38.46 -4.80 23.90
N ARG A 79 -39.29 -5.82 23.62
CA ARG A 79 -40.46 -6.24 24.43
C ARG A 79 -40.27 -7.60 25.11
N SER A 80 -39.11 -8.24 24.96
CA SER A 80 -38.88 -9.57 25.51
C SER A 80 -38.36 -9.52 26.94
N ALA A 81 -38.53 -10.63 27.65
CA ALA A 81 -38.02 -10.77 29.01
C ALA A 81 -36.48 -10.66 29.06
N ALA A 82 -35.78 -10.97 27.96
CA ALA A 82 -34.33 -10.78 27.87
C ALA A 82 -33.95 -9.29 27.76
N GLY A 83 -34.69 -8.49 27.01
CA GLY A 83 -34.50 -7.03 26.95
C GLY A 83 -34.75 -6.34 28.30
N GLU A 84 -35.74 -6.82 29.07
CA GLU A 84 -36.01 -6.35 30.43
C GLU A 84 -34.89 -6.72 31.40
N ARG A 85 -34.43 -7.98 31.40
CA ARG A 85 -33.32 -8.44 32.25
C ARG A 85 -32.01 -7.72 31.93
N LEU A 86 -31.73 -7.48 30.65
CA LEU A 86 -30.59 -6.68 30.24
C LEU A 86 -30.67 -5.25 30.81
N THR A 87 -31.85 -4.63 30.71
CA THR A 87 -32.08 -3.28 31.26
C THR A 87 -31.91 -3.26 32.77
N GLU A 88 -32.36 -4.31 33.48
CA GLU A 88 -32.26 -4.45 34.93
C GLU A 88 -30.80 -4.66 35.38
N ALA A 89 -30.06 -5.56 34.72
CA ALA A 89 -28.68 -5.90 35.04
C ALA A 89 -27.73 -4.69 34.95
N LEU A 90 -27.97 -3.78 34.01
CA LEU A 90 -27.14 -2.59 33.80
C LEU A 90 -27.63 -1.35 34.55
N ARG A 91 -28.80 -1.42 35.22
CA ARG A 91 -29.50 -0.25 35.78
C ARG A 91 -28.65 0.48 36.82
N ASP A 92 -28.07 -0.25 37.77
CA ASP A 92 -27.35 0.33 38.90
C ASP A 92 -25.87 0.59 38.58
N LEU A 93 -25.38 0.09 37.44
CA LEU A 93 -23.99 0.19 36.99
C LEU A 93 -23.74 1.36 36.03
N ARG A 94 -24.78 2.06 35.58
CA ARG A 94 -24.67 3.23 34.67
C ARG A 94 -24.81 4.58 35.39
N GLU A 95 -24.31 5.63 34.76
CA GLU A 95 -24.16 6.97 35.35
C GLU A 95 -25.43 7.85 35.31
N ASP A 96 -26.42 7.58 34.43
CA ASP A 96 -27.76 8.20 34.54
C ASP A 96 -28.88 7.44 33.80
N THR A 97 -30.13 7.82 34.11
CA THR A 97 -31.42 7.20 33.73
C THR A 97 -31.96 7.59 32.35
N ALA A 98 -31.25 8.43 31.59
CA ALA A 98 -31.62 8.78 30.22
C ALA A 98 -31.22 7.65 29.25
N ARG A 99 -32.20 6.90 28.76
CA ARG A 99 -32.04 6.02 27.59
C ARG A 99 -31.76 6.90 26.37
N GLU A 100 -30.50 7.05 25.97
CA GLU A 100 -30.23 7.43 24.59
C GLU A 100 -30.65 6.26 23.68
N THR A 101 -31.64 6.58 22.86
CA THR A 101 -32.39 5.77 21.91
C THR A 101 -31.53 4.88 21.02
N PHE A 102 -31.99 3.65 20.78
CA PHE A 102 -31.46 2.78 19.73
C PHE A 102 -31.34 3.56 18.41
N THR A 103 -30.11 3.70 17.90
CA THR A 103 -29.93 4.19 16.53
C THR A 103 -29.72 2.98 15.63
N VAL A 104 -30.65 2.74 14.70
CA VAL A 104 -30.40 1.82 13.58
C VAL A 104 -29.41 2.53 12.68
N LEU A 105 -28.17 2.05 12.65
CA LEU A 105 -27.08 2.72 11.94
C LEU A 105 -27.08 2.42 10.44
N ALA A 106 -27.60 1.26 10.04
CA ALA A 106 -27.76 0.89 8.63
C ALA A 106 -28.63 -0.37 8.48
N THR A 107 -29.34 -0.46 7.36
CA THR A 107 -29.88 -1.71 6.81
C THR A 107 -28.89 -2.18 5.74
N ARG A 108 -28.21 -3.31 5.95
CA ARG A 108 -27.26 -3.86 4.96
C ARG A 108 -27.98 -4.87 4.07
N ALA A 109 -27.75 -4.78 2.76
CA ALA A 109 -28.06 -5.90 1.87
C ALA A 109 -27.20 -7.11 2.31
N ALA A 110 -27.82 -8.29 2.41
CA ALA A 110 -27.09 -9.50 2.77
C ALA A 110 -26.02 -9.78 1.71
N GLU A 111 -24.75 -9.92 2.13
CA GLU A 111 -23.73 -10.49 1.26
C GLU A 111 -24.15 -11.93 0.91
N PRO A 112 -24.00 -12.36 -0.36
CA PRO A 112 -24.27 -13.74 -0.71
C PRO A 112 -23.34 -14.65 0.11
N ARG A 113 -23.89 -15.64 0.81
CA ARG A 113 -23.11 -16.67 1.49
C ARG A 113 -22.23 -17.37 0.46
N ARG A 114 -20.90 -17.31 0.65
CA ARG A 114 -19.94 -17.94 -0.24
C ARG A 114 -19.33 -19.14 0.46
N PRO A 115 -19.31 -20.33 -0.16
CA PRO A 115 -18.71 -21.50 0.44
C PRO A 115 -17.19 -21.30 0.56
N VAL A 116 -16.64 -21.78 1.66
CA VAL A 116 -15.20 -21.70 1.97
C VAL A 116 -14.62 -23.09 2.16
N ARG A 117 -13.31 -23.19 1.95
CA ARG A 117 -12.53 -24.39 2.19
C ARG A 117 -11.46 -24.08 3.24
N ILE A 118 -11.40 -24.90 4.28
CA ILE A 118 -10.47 -24.75 5.39
C ILE A 118 -9.44 -25.87 5.31
N ASP A 119 -8.16 -25.54 5.17
CA ASP A 119 -7.05 -26.50 5.25
C ASP A 119 -6.53 -26.54 6.69
N PHE A 120 -6.57 -27.73 7.29
CA PHE A 120 -5.85 -28.04 8.52
C PHE A 120 -4.68 -28.97 8.23
N SER A 121 -3.46 -28.51 8.46
CA SER A 121 -2.27 -29.33 8.24
C SER A 121 -1.59 -29.71 9.55
N THR A 122 -1.07 -30.94 9.60
CA THR A 122 -0.27 -31.45 10.72
C THR A 122 0.72 -32.54 10.31
N SER A 123 1.81 -32.66 11.05
CA SER A 123 2.86 -33.65 10.85
C SER A 123 2.65 -34.86 11.77
N VAL A 124 2.61 -36.07 11.19
CA VAL A 124 2.39 -37.35 11.88
C VAL A 124 3.68 -38.17 11.83
N ALA A 125 4.17 -38.57 13.00
CA ALA A 125 5.42 -39.32 13.10
C ALA A 125 5.34 -40.70 12.41
N PRO A 126 6.47 -41.20 11.86
CA PRO A 126 6.54 -42.57 11.35
C PRO A 126 6.06 -43.61 12.39
N GLY A 127 5.08 -44.43 12.03
CA GLY A 127 4.47 -45.44 12.90
C GLY A 127 3.13 -45.02 13.53
N GLU A 128 2.76 -43.74 13.50
CA GLU A 128 1.52 -43.23 14.08
C GLU A 128 0.38 -43.02 13.07
N GLN A 129 0.65 -43.20 11.77
CA GLN A 129 -0.28 -42.87 10.68
C GLN A 129 -1.63 -43.58 10.80
N VAL A 130 -1.61 -44.89 11.05
CA VAL A 130 -2.84 -45.70 11.22
C VAL A 130 -3.68 -45.17 12.38
N ALA A 131 -3.01 -44.72 13.44
CA ALA A 131 -3.69 -44.21 14.63
C ALA A 131 -4.26 -42.80 14.38
N PHE A 132 -3.57 -41.96 13.60
CA PHE A 132 -4.05 -40.67 13.11
C PHE A 132 -5.29 -40.80 12.23
N GLU A 133 -5.25 -41.71 11.25
CA GLU A 133 -6.37 -41.94 10.33
C GLU A 133 -7.62 -42.46 11.06
N ARG A 134 -7.46 -43.29 12.11
CA ARG A 134 -8.57 -43.70 12.98
C ARG A 134 -9.16 -42.54 13.79
N ALA A 135 -8.31 -41.69 14.35
CA ALA A 135 -8.75 -40.53 15.11
C ALA A 135 -9.49 -39.54 14.20
N TYR A 136 -8.96 -39.28 13.01
CA TYR A 136 -9.61 -38.48 11.97
C TYR A 136 -11.01 -39.00 11.66
N THR A 137 -11.16 -40.30 11.41
CA THR A 137 -12.47 -40.92 11.13
C THR A 137 -13.47 -40.71 12.27
N THR A 138 -12.99 -40.73 13.52
CA THR A 138 -13.83 -40.48 14.70
C THR A 138 -14.29 -39.02 14.75
N VAL A 139 -13.43 -38.08 14.37
CA VAL A 139 -13.75 -36.64 14.34
C VAL A 139 -14.74 -36.34 13.22
N THR A 140 -14.52 -36.85 12.01
CA THR A 140 -15.39 -36.54 10.87
C THR A 140 -16.82 -37.06 11.04
N GLN A 141 -16.98 -38.22 11.66
CA GLN A 141 -18.31 -38.73 12.06
C GLN A 141 -19.05 -37.79 13.03
N ARG A 142 -18.33 -37.01 13.84
CA ARG A 142 -18.91 -36.06 14.79
C ARG A 142 -19.18 -34.69 14.18
N ILE A 143 -18.38 -34.29 13.20
CA ILE A 143 -18.50 -32.99 12.53
C ILE A 143 -19.61 -33.02 11.45
N GLY A 144 -19.88 -34.17 10.85
CA GLY A 144 -20.82 -34.31 9.73
C GLY A 144 -22.24 -33.76 9.96
N ASP A 145 -22.70 -33.67 11.21
CA ASP A 145 -24.02 -33.11 11.57
C ASP A 145 -24.00 -31.60 11.88
N SER A 146 -22.84 -30.95 11.72
CA SER A 146 -22.66 -29.54 12.06
C SER A 146 -23.33 -28.62 11.04
N ARG A 147 -23.93 -27.53 11.54
CA ARG A 147 -24.59 -26.54 10.68
C ARG A 147 -23.60 -25.93 9.69
N GLY A 148 -23.95 -25.92 8.41
CA GLY A 148 -23.13 -25.35 7.35
C GLY A 148 -21.90 -26.18 6.98
N TYR A 149 -21.72 -27.36 7.58
CA TYR A 149 -20.72 -28.31 7.11
C TYR A 149 -21.15 -28.95 5.79
N VAL A 150 -20.25 -29.00 4.81
CA VAL A 150 -20.54 -29.58 3.49
C VAL A 150 -19.86 -30.94 3.33
N ARG A 151 -18.54 -30.99 3.50
CA ARG A 151 -17.73 -32.21 3.34
C ARG A 151 -16.30 -32.01 3.82
N GLU A 152 -15.54 -33.09 3.88
CA GLU A 152 -14.12 -33.07 4.15
C GLU A 152 -13.31 -34.06 3.30
N GLU A 153 -12.03 -33.75 3.09
CA GLU A 153 -11.07 -34.62 2.41
C GLU A 153 -9.79 -34.72 3.23
N LEU A 154 -9.23 -35.93 3.35
CA LEU A 154 -7.91 -36.17 3.94
C LEU A 154 -6.90 -36.41 2.84
N LEU A 155 -5.89 -35.55 2.79
CA LEU A 155 -4.79 -35.60 1.85
C LEU A 155 -3.47 -35.82 2.59
N ARG A 156 -2.50 -36.38 1.87
CA ARG A 156 -1.15 -36.62 2.38
C ARG A 156 -0.16 -36.06 1.38
N ASP A 157 0.87 -35.38 1.87
CA ASP A 157 1.95 -34.89 1.02
C ASP A 157 2.81 -36.03 0.43
N ALA A 158 3.68 -35.71 -0.51
CA ALA A 158 4.59 -36.68 -1.13
C ALA A 158 5.56 -37.34 -0.14
N SER A 159 5.92 -36.66 0.97
CA SER A 159 6.79 -37.24 2.02
C SER A 159 6.09 -38.33 2.81
N GLY A 160 4.76 -38.25 2.86
CA GLY A 160 3.94 -39.16 3.62
C GLY A 160 3.87 -38.83 5.12
N LEU A 161 4.52 -37.78 5.59
CA LEU A 161 4.52 -37.47 7.03
C LEU A 161 3.65 -36.28 7.35
N ARG A 162 3.17 -35.53 6.35
CA ARG A 162 2.25 -34.43 6.57
C ARG A 162 0.86 -34.75 6.00
N TYR A 163 -0.15 -34.55 6.83
CA TYR A 163 -1.56 -34.71 6.48
C TYR A 163 -2.22 -33.33 6.40
N HIS A 164 -3.15 -33.21 5.45
CA HIS A 164 -3.98 -32.02 5.23
C HIS A 164 -5.45 -32.45 5.27
N ILE A 165 -6.25 -31.79 6.10
CA ILE A 165 -7.70 -31.99 6.19
C ILE A 165 -8.35 -30.76 5.56
N PHE A 166 -8.92 -30.95 4.37
CA PHE A 166 -9.66 -29.90 3.67
C PHE A 166 -11.15 -30.01 3.97
N ALA A 167 -11.65 -29.19 4.89
CA ALA A 167 -13.07 -29.13 5.26
C ALA A 167 -13.78 -28.00 4.51
N GLU A 168 -14.92 -28.29 3.90
CA GLU A 168 -15.74 -27.33 3.17
C GLU A 168 -16.97 -26.94 4.01
N TRP A 169 -17.25 -25.64 4.02
CA TRP A 169 -18.37 -25.05 4.74
C TRP A 169 -19.19 -24.12 3.83
N GLU A 170 -20.49 -24.01 4.09
CA GLU A 170 -21.42 -23.15 3.34
C GLU A 170 -21.07 -21.66 3.48
N SER A 171 -20.39 -21.28 4.56
CA SER A 171 -19.80 -19.95 4.76
C SER A 171 -18.68 -19.96 5.80
N GLU A 172 -17.82 -18.94 5.79
CA GLU A 172 -16.82 -18.72 6.85
C GLU A 172 -17.49 -18.55 8.22
N ASP A 173 -18.64 -17.88 8.27
CA ASP A 173 -19.41 -17.69 9.51
C ASP A 173 -19.87 -19.02 10.12
N ASP A 174 -20.31 -19.99 9.30
CA ASP A 174 -20.73 -21.31 9.80
C ASP A 174 -19.54 -22.06 10.42
N PHE A 175 -18.36 -21.94 9.81
CA PHE A 175 -17.13 -22.50 10.36
C PHE A 175 -16.71 -21.80 11.67
N VAL A 176 -16.72 -20.47 11.71
CA VAL A 176 -16.36 -19.69 12.92
C VAL A 176 -17.32 -20.03 14.07
N GLN A 177 -18.62 -20.08 13.81
CA GLN A 177 -19.62 -20.50 14.79
C GLN A 177 -19.36 -21.92 15.31
N TRP A 178 -18.98 -22.84 14.43
CA TRP A 178 -18.63 -24.20 14.85
C TRP A 178 -17.38 -24.24 15.74
N VAL A 179 -16.33 -23.46 15.43
CA VAL A 179 -15.10 -23.38 16.24
C VAL A 179 -15.36 -22.73 17.60
N GLU A 180 -16.19 -21.69 17.64
CA GLU A 180 -16.48 -20.92 18.85
C GLU A 180 -17.46 -21.62 19.80
N ASP A 181 -18.18 -22.64 19.32
CA ASP A 181 -19.07 -23.46 20.17
C ASP A 181 -18.24 -24.36 21.10
N PRO A 182 -18.27 -24.10 22.43
CA PRO A 182 -17.48 -24.89 23.39
C PRO A 182 -17.88 -26.37 23.44
N SER A 183 -19.08 -26.74 22.97
CA SER A 183 -19.55 -28.12 22.92
C SER A 183 -18.80 -28.96 21.88
N HIS A 184 -18.17 -28.33 20.87
CA HIS A 184 -17.41 -29.00 19.82
C HIS A 184 -15.95 -29.28 20.19
N MET A 185 -15.44 -28.71 21.29
CA MET A 185 -14.10 -29.03 21.81
C MET A 185 -13.93 -30.53 22.08
N ALA A 186 -15.01 -31.22 22.48
CA ALA A 186 -15.03 -32.67 22.65
C ALA A 186 -15.00 -33.45 21.32
N ALA A 187 -15.47 -32.85 20.22
CA ALA A 187 -15.46 -33.46 18.89
C ALA A 187 -14.05 -33.52 18.30
N GLY A 188 -13.21 -32.50 18.52
CA GLY A 188 -11.81 -32.46 18.07
C GLY A 188 -10.80 -33.19 18.98
N ALA A 189 -11.21 -33.58 20.19
CA ALA A 189 -10.34 -34.23 21.18
C ALA A 189 -9.55 -35.46 20.67
N PRO A 190 -10.11 -36.35 19.81
CA PRO A 190 -9.34 -37.48 19.27
C PRO A 190 -8.11 -37.07 18.45
N LEU A 191 -8.15 -35.93 17.75
CA LEU A 191 -7.04 -35.39 16.97
C LEU A 191 -6.10 -34.48 17.79
N ALA A 192 -6.52 -34.05 18.99
CA ALA A 192 -5.78 -33.10 19.82
C ALA A 192 -4.33 -33.51 20.09
N ARG A 193 -4.03 -34.81 20.16
CA ARG A 193 -2.66 -35.30 20.38
C ARG A 193 -1.67 -34.97 19.26
N TRP A 194 -2.16 -34.64 18.05
CA TRP A 194 -1.33 -34.15 16.94
C TRP A 194 -1.55 -32.67 16.62
N HIS A 195 -2.33 -31.94 17.43
CA HIS A 195 -2.50 -30.49 17.28
C HIS A 195 -1.32 -29.68 17.86
N SER A 196 -0.38 -30.32 18.57
CA SER A 196 0.71 -29.64 19.28
C SER A 196 2.04 -29.54 18.51
N VAL A 197 2.18 -30.20 17.36
CA VAL A 197 3.50 -30.36 16.72
C VAL A 197 3.74 -29.37 15.57
N GLU A 198 2.71 -28.99 14.80
CA GLU A 198 2.82 -28.03 13.68
C GLU A 198 1.43 -27.69 13.08
N PHE A 199 0.43 -27.39 13.92
CA PHE A 199 -0.94 -27.15 13.44
C PHE A 199 -1.06 -25.81 12.70
N ARG A 200 -1.40 -25.87 11.42
CA ARG A 200 -1.66 -24.68 10.58
C ARG A 200 -3.08 -24.70 10.05
N ARG A 201 -3.72 -23.53 10.06
CA ARG A 201 -5.06 -23.30 9.50
C ARG A 201 -5.00 -22.27 8.39
N GLU A 202 -5.58 -22.58 7.25
CA GLU A 202 -5.72 -21.67 6.11
C GLU A 202 -7.19 -21.66 5.64
N VAL A 203 -7.73 -20.48 5.35
CA VAL A 203 -9.13 -20.28 4.91
C VAL A 203 -9.09 -19.84 3.46
N LEU A 204 -9.82 -20.52 2.58
CA LEU A 204 -9.81 -20.27 1.15
C LEU A 204 -11.24 -20.10 0.62
N GLU A 205 -11.50 -19.04 -0.14
CA GLU A 205 -12.78 -18.83 -0.83
C GLU A 205 -12.85 -19.67 -2.11
N ILE A 206 -13.97 -20.37 -2.34
CA ILE A 206 -14.20 -21.12 -3.57
C ILE A 206 -14.68 -20.16 -4.66
N ARG A 207 -13.84 -19.89 -5.66
CA ARG A 207 -14.15 -18.97 -6.77
C ARG A 207 -14.84 -19.66 -7.93
N GLN A 208 -14.43 -20.89 -8.23
CA GLN A 208 -15.01 -21.66 -9.31
C GLN A 208 -15.05 -23.16 -9.00
N ARG A 209 -16.17 -23.78 -9.41
CA ARG A 209 -16.48 -25.20 -9.29
C ARG A 209 -16.90 -25.74 -10.66
N PRO A 210 -16.68 -27.03 -10.98
CA PRO A 210 -17.27 -27.65 -12.16
C PRO A 210 -18.81 -27.73 -12.06
N ASP A 211 -19.53 -27.44 -13.14
CA ASP A 211 -21.01 -27.55 -13.23
C ASP A 211 -21.55 -28.99 -13.11
N THR A 212 -20.67 -30.00 -13.04
CA THR A 212 -21.04 -31.42 -12.95
C THR A 212 -21.37 -31.91 -11.54
N ASP A 213 -21.36 -31.04 -10.52
CA ASP A 213 -21.65 -31.39 -9.12
C ASP A 213 -23.12 -31.76 -8.84
N ALA A 214 -24.01 -31.78 -9.84
CA ALA A 214 -25.38 -32.28 -9.67
C ALA A 214 -25.44 -33.82 -9.54
N ASP A 215 -24.45 -34.56 -10.03
CA ASP A 215 -24.49 -36.04 -10.13
C ASP A 215 -23.15 -36.71 -9.75
N PHE A 216 -22.47 -36.24 -8.70
CA PHE A 216 -21.44 -37.06 -8.04
C PHE A 216 -22.00 -37.60 -6.72
N PRO A 217 -22.23 -38.92 -6.58
CA PRO A 217 -22.71 -39.47 -5.32
C PRO A 217 -21.66 -39.22 -4.23
N PRO A 218 -22.07 -39.04 -2.95
CA PRO A 218 -21.14 -39.11 -1.83
C PRO A 218 -20.28 -40.37 -1.99
N LEU A 219 -19.00 -40.28 -1.60
CA LEU A 219 -18.08 -41.43 -1.59
C LEU A 219 -18.84 -42.67 -1.08
N LEU A 220 -18.85 -43.72 -1.91
CA LEU A 220 -19.67 -44.91 -1.72
C LEU A 220 -19.64 -45.40 -0.26
N PRO A 221 -20.78 -45.89 0.27
CA PRO A 221 -20.80 -46.56 1.57
C PRO A 221 -19.84 -47.76 1.57
N PRO A 222 -19.37 -48.18 2.75
CA PRO A 222 -18.23 -49.08 2.92
C PRO A 222 -18.36 -50.35 2.08
N GLY A 223 -17.36 -50.60 1.22
CA GLY A 223 -17.25 -51.87 0.50
C GLY A 223 -16.34 -51.82 -0.72
N GLY A 224 -15.10 -52.29 -0.55
CA GLY A 224 -14.25 -52.73 -1.66
C GLY A 224 -12.84 -52.15 -1.65
N ASP A 225 -11.84 -53.03 -1.61
CA ASP A 225 -10.42 -52.73 -1.79
C ASP A 225 -10.14 -52.18 -3.19
N VAL A 226 -10.06 -50.85 -3.33
CA VAL A 226 -9.40 -50.24 -4.48
C VAL A 226 -8.58 -49.04 -4.03
N GLU A 227 -7.26 -49.21 -3.97
CA GLU A 227 -6.29 -48.12 -3.86
C GLU A 227 -6.18 -47.45 -5.24
N VAL A 228 -7.15 -46.61 -5.62
CA VAL A 228 -7.00 -45.75 -6.80
C VAL A 228 -6.12 -44.56 -6.39
N ALA A 229 -4.85 -44.59 -6.76
CA ALA A 229 -3.89 -43.54 -6.47
C ALA A 229 -4.14 -42.29 -7.32
N ARG A 230 -5.20 -41.53 -7.04
CA ARG A 230 -5.33 -40.17 -7.58
C ARG A 230 -4.32 -39.26 -6.89
N VAL A 231 -3.89 -38.22 -7.60
CA VAL A 231 -3.10 -37.12 -7.05
C VAL A 231 -3.84 -35.81 -7.25
N ARG A 232 -3.83 -34.99 -6.21
CA ARG A 232 -4.27 -33.61 -6.26
C ARG A 232 -3.04 -32.72 -6.35
N VAL A 233 -2.99 -31.91 -7.39
CA VAL A 233 -1.94 -30.91 -7.59
C VAL A 233 -2.55 -29.54 -7.28
N ASP A 234 -1.91 -28.81 -6.39
CA ASP A 234 -2.27 -27.45 -6.02
C ASP A 234 -1.12 -26.52 -6.40
N SER A 235 -1.38 -25.61 -7.35
CA SER A 235 -0.43 -24.60 -7.79
C SER A 235 -0.89 -23.23 -7.30
N ALA A 236 -0.17 -22.69 -6.32
CA ALA A 236 -0.45 -21.38 -5.77
C ALA A 236 0.22 -20.30 -6.63
N VAL A 237 -0.57 -19.31 -7.05
CA VAL A 237 -0.18 -18.29 -8.04
C VAL A 237 -0.56 -16.91 -7.51
N ALA A 238 0.40 -15.99 -7.51
CA ALA A 238 0.16 -14.60 -7.13
C ALA A 238 -0.52 -13.84 -8.29
N VAL A 239 -1.63 -13.18 -7.99
CA VAL A 239 -2.45 -12.45 -8.96
C VAL A 239 -2.70 -11.06 -8.40
N GLU A 240 -2.34 -10.05 -9.19
CA GLU A 240 -2.58 -8.66 -8.80
C GLU A 240 -4.09 -8.35 -8.85
N PRO A 241 -4.63 -7.49 -7.97
CA PRO A 241 -6.08 -7.24 -7.90
C PRO A 241 -6.72 -6.81 -9.22
N TRP A 242 -6.02 -6.06 -10.07
CA TRP A 242 -6.52 -5.63 -11.39
C TRP A 242 -6.42 -6.71 -12.48
N GLU A 243 -5.70 -7.80 -12.22
CA GLU A 243 -5.61 -8.94 -13.13
C GLU A 243 -6.61 -10.05 -12.77
N GLN A 244 -7.34 -9.90 -11.66
CA GLN A 244 -8.27 -10.90 -11.14
C GLN A 244 -9.21 -11.45 -12.21
N GLU A 245 -9.95 -10.57 -12.91
CA GLU A 245 -10.93 -11.01 -13.92
C GLU A 245 -10.24 -11.73 -15.08
N ALA A 246 -9.09 -11.21 -15.51
CA ALA A 246 -8.33 -11.82 -16.59
C ALA A 246 -7.73 -13.18 -16.18
N PHE A 247 -7.34 -13.34 -14.92
CA PHE A 247 -6.84 -14.59 -14.37
C PHE A 247 -7.95 -15.63 -14.23
N GLU A 248 -9.11 -15.25 -13.69
CA GLU A 248 -10.28 -16.14 -13.58
C GLU A 248 -10.73 -16.62 -14.97
N LEU A 249 -10.70 -15.75 -15.99
CA LEU A 249 -10.94 -16.12 -17.39
C LEU A 249 -9.84 -17.03 -17.99
N ALA A 250 -8.58 -16.80 -17.65
CA ALA A 250 -7.49 -17.66 -18.11
C ALA A 250 -7.52 -19.05 -17.46
N TYR A 251 -7.88 -19.12 -16.17
CA TYR A 251 -8.15 -20.37 -15.48
C TYR A 251 -9.27 -21.14 -16.17
N LEU A 252 -10.39 -20.49 -16.51
CA LEU A 252 -11.49 -21.10 -17.26
C LEU A 252 -11.02 -21.78 -18.56
N ALA A 253 -10.14 -21.11 -19.32
CA ALA A 253 -9.56 -21.65 -20.54
C ALA A 253 -8.60 -22.81 -20.27
N ALA A 254 -7.74 -22.72 -19.25
CA ALA A 254 -6.83 -23.79 -18.88
C ALA A 254 -7.57 -25.03 -18.36
N ALA A 255 -8.60 -24.84 -17.53
CA ALA A 255 -9.52 -25.87 -17.06
C ALA A 255 -10.18 -26.61 -18.25
N GLN A 256 -10.64 -25.86 -19.27
CA GLN A 256 -11.20 -26.49 -20.47
C GLN A 256 -10.18 -27.37 -21.21
N LEU A 257 -8.92 -26.96 -21.26
CA LEU A 257 -7.85 -27.77 -21.86
C LEU A 257 -7.57 -29.02 -21.01
N ALA A 258 -7.48 -28.87 -19.68
CA ALA A 258 -7.23 -29.96 -18.74
C ALA A 258 -8.33 -31.03 -18.81
N ARG A 259 -9.60 -30.63 -18.89
CA ARG A 259 -10.76 -31.55 -19.02
C ARG A 259 -10.70 -32.49 -20.23
N SER A 260 -9.95 -32.13 -21.28
CA SER A 260 -9.80 -32.99 -22.46
C SER A 260 -8.57 -33.91 -22.41
N ALA A 261 -7.75 -33.80 -21.37
CA ALA A 261 -6.53 -34.58 -21.20
C ALA A 261 -6.78 -35.97 -20.57
N PRO A 262 -6.05 -37.02 -21.01
CA PRO A 262 -6.09 -38.33 -20.38
C PRO A 262 -5.70 -38.25 -18.90
N GLY A 263 -6.47 -38.92 -18.04
CA GLY A 263 -6.18 -38.99 -16.61
C GLY A 263 -6.62 -37.78 -15.78
N HIS A 264 -7.10 -36.69 -16.39
CA HIS A 264 -7.70 -35.57 -15.67
C HIS A 264 -9.05 -35.97 -15.04
N ALA A 265 -9.23 -35.62 -13.77
CA ALA A 265 -10.45 -35.93 -13.00
C ALA A 265 -11.26 -34.68 -12.61
N ARG A 266 -10.62 -33.60 -12.15
CA ARG A 266 -11.30 -32.42 -11.59
C ARG A 266 -10.40 -31.18 -11.60
N GLU A 267 -11.00 -30.00 -11.71
CA GLU A 267 -10.36 -28.74 -11.34
C GLU A 267 -11.16 -27.91 -10.34
N GLU A 268 -10.48 -27.06 -9.58
CA GLU A 268 -11.05 -26.12 -8.63
C GLU A 268 -10.19 -24.86 -8.55
N LEU A 269 -10.84 -23.69 -8.44
CA LEU A 269 -10.14 -22.43 -8.21
C LEU A 269 -10.48 -21.90 -6.83
N LEU A 270 -9.45 -21.79 -5.98
CA LEU A 270 -9.58 -21.20 -4.65
C LEU A 270 -8.83 -19.87 -4.58
N ARG A 271 -9.22 -19.02 -3.64
CA ARG A 271 -8.62 -17.70 -3.42
C ARG A 271 -8.37 -17.46 -1.94
N GLU A 272 -7.19 -16.96 -1.60
CA GLU A 272 -6.89 -16.53 -0.23
C GLU A 272 -7.73 -15.31 0.16
N PRO A 273 -8.02 -15.08 1.46
CA PRO A 273 -8.91 -14.00 1.90
C PRO A 273 -8.38 -12.60 1.61
N ASP A 274 -7.06 -12.46 1.43
CA ASP A 274 -6.42 -11.20 1.05
C ASP A 274 -6.64 -10.83 -0.43
N GLY A 275 -7.18 -11.75 -1.22
CA GLY A 275 -7.49 -11.60 -2.65
C GLY A 275 -6.27 -11.60 -3.58
N ARG A 276 -5.05 -11.84 -3.06
CA ARG A 276 -3.78 -11.68 -3.81
C ARG A 276 -3.20 -13.00 -4.30
N ARG A 277 -3.60 -14.12 -3.72
CA ARG A 277 -3.14 -15.44 -4.15
C ARG A 277 -4.31 -16.36 -4.47
N TYR A 278 -4.13 -17.10 -5.56
CA TYR A 278 -5.08 -18.08 -6.06
C TYR A 278 -4.44 -19.46 -6.07
N HIS A 279 -5.24 -20.48 -5.80
CA HIS A 279 -4.86 -21.87 -5.88
C HIS A 279 -5.54 -22.52 -7.08
N VAL A 280 -4.74 -22.87 -8.09
CA VAL A 280 -5.18 -23.64 -9.24
C VAL A 280 -5.03 -25.11 -8.87
N VAL A 281 -6.16 -25.74 -8.53
CA VAL A 281 -6.20 -27.12 -8.09
C VAL A 281 -6.65 -28.02 -9.24
N ALA A 282 -5.91 -29.09 -9.49
CA ALA A 282 -6.29 -30.13 -10.45
C ALA A 282 -6.07 -31.54 -9.88
N GLU A 283 -7.03 -32.45 -10.08
CA GLU A 283 -6.92 -33.85 -9.71
C GLU A 283 -6.69 -34.72 -10.95
N TRP A 284 -5.75 -35.66 -10.82
CA TRP A 284 -5.34 -36.59 -11.89
C TRP A 284 -5.25 -38.01 -11.35
N ASP A 285 -5.35 -39.00 -12.22
CA ASP A 285 -5.15 -40.42 -11.88
C ASP A 285 -3.67 -40.80 -11.64
N SER A 286 -2.72 -39.93 -12.00
CA SER A 286 -1.30 -40.05 -11.70
C SER A 286 -0.57 -38.70 -11.81
N GLU A 287 0.53 -38.52 -11.05
CA GLU A 287 1.35 -37.30 -11.13
C GLU A 287 2.05 -37.19 -12.49
N GLN A 288 2.35 -38.35 -13.09
CA GLN A 288 2.93 -38.44 -14.41
C GLN A 288 2.01 -37.84 -15.47
N HIS A 289 0.70 -38.12 -15.45
CA HIS A 289 -0.22 -37.55 -16.44
C HIS A 289 -0.36 -36.02 -16.30
N PHE A 290 -0.36 -35.47 -15.08
CA PHE A 290 -0.29 -34.01 -14.91
C PHE A 290 1.04 -33.45 -15.44
N THR A 291 2.15 -34.12 -15.14
CA THR A 291 3.48 -33.70 -15.60
C THR A 291 3.58 -33.75 -17.13
N ASP A 292 3.06 -34.80 -17.77
CA ASP A 292 3.03 -34.94 -19.22
C ASP A 292 2.14 -33.86 -19.86
N TRP A 293 0.99 -33.56 -19.24
CA TRP A 293 0.09 -32.50 -19.71
C TRP A 293 0.73 -31.11 -19.60
N THR A 294 1.41 -30.82 -18.48
CA THR A 294 2.11 -29.54 -18.26
C THR A 294 3.43 -29.42 -19.03
N ALA A 295 4.04 -30.54 -19.45
CA ALA A 295 5.23 -30.56 -20.27
C ALA A 295 4.98 -29.99 -21.68
N GLU A 296 3.74 -30.03 -22.17
CA GLU A 296 3.35 -29.33 -23.38
C GLU A 296 3.22 -27.81 -23.08
N PRO A 297 4.10 -26.95 -23.62
CA PRO A 297 4.11 -25.54 -23.26
C PRO A 297 2.76 -24.86 -23.50
N ALA A 298 2.02 -25.25 -24.55
CA ALA A 298 0.72 -24.69 -24.88
C ALA A 298 -0.37 -24.91 -23.79
N ASN A 299 -0.17 -25.88 -22.89
CA ASN A 299 -1.12 -26.20 -21.83
C ASN A 299 -0.80 -25.47 -20.51
N TRP A 300 0.48 -25.16 -20.27
CA TRP A 300 0.96 -24.59 -19.00
C TRP A 300 1.76 -23.31 -19.21
N ALA A 301 3.09 -23.41 -19.43
CA ALA A 301 4.01 -22.27 -19.41
C ALA A 301 3.78 -21.23 -20.53
N ALA A 302 3.34 -21.66 -21.71
CA ALA A 302 2.92 -20.82 -22.84
C ALA A 302 1.39 -20.86 -23.07
N GLY A 303 0.66 -21.55 -22.18
CA GLY A 303 -0.79 -21.67 -22.21
C GLY A 303 -1.50 -20.52 -21.50
N PRO A 304 -2.83 -20.62 -21.29
CA PRO A 304 -3.64 -19.53 -20.75
C PRO A 304 -3.12 -18.97 -19.41
N LEU A 305 -2.60 -19.84 -18.53
CA LEU A 305 -2.06 -19.46 -17.22
C LEU A 305 -0.58 -19.06 -17.24
N GLY A 306 0.12 -19.25 -18.36
CA GLY A 306 1.58 -19.19 -18.46
C GLY A 306 2.20 -17.89 -17.94
N ARG A 307 1.55 -16.74 -18.19
CA ARG A 307 2.05 -15.43 -17.75
C ARG A 307 2.07 -15.24 -16.23
N TRP A 308 1.23 -15.97 -15.49
CA TRP A 308 1.21 -15.90 -14.03
C TRP A 308 2.13 -16.95 -13.41
N LEU A 309 2.18 -18.15 -14.00
CA LEU A 309 3.12 -19.20 -13.58
C LEU A 309 4.58 -18.75 -13.74
N ALA A 310 4.88 -17.93 -14.75
CA ALA A 310 6.20 -17.32 -14.95
C ALA A 310 6.66 -16.38 -13.81
N ARG A 311 5.76 -15.94 -12.92
CA ARG A 311 6.09 -15.08 -11.77
C ARG A 311 6.54 -15.87 -10.54
N GLY A 312 6.49 -17.19 -10.62
CA GLY A 312 6.73 -18.11 -9.52
C GLY A 312 5.45 -18.83 -9.13
N GLU A 313 5.53 -20.15 -9.07
CA GLU A 313 4.48 -21.04 -8.57
C GLU A 313 5.01 -21.78 -7.34
N ASP A 314 4.17 -21.93 -6.33
CA ASP A 314 4.40 -22.92 -5.28
C ASP A 314 3.50 -24.12 -5.55
N ARG A 315 4.10 -25.26 -5.88
CA ARG A 315 3.39 -26.45 -6.31
C ARG A 315 3.44 -27.52 -5.23
N ARG A 316 2.26 -27.90 -4.75
CA ARG A 316 2.07 -29.00 -3.80
C ARG A 316 1.41 -30.17 -4.50
N VAL A 317 1.96 -31.36 -4.30
CA VAL A 317 1.39 -32.61 -4.81
C VAL A 317 0.95 -33.45 -3.62
N PHE A 318 -0.31 -33.86 -3.65
CA PHE A 318 -0.94 -34.67 -2.62
C PHE A 318 -1.38 -36.00 -3.19
N ALA A 319 -1.12 -37.08 -2.47
CA ALA A 319 -1.77 -38.35 -2.72
C ALA A 319 -3.18 -38.33 -2.11
N LEU A 320 -4.19 -38.63 -2.92
CA LEU A 320 -5.55 -38.86 -2.45
C LEU A 320 -5.62 -40.29 -1.90
N ARG A 321 -5.71 -40.43 -0.58
CA ARG A 321 -5.96 -41.72 0.08
C ARG A 321 -7.46 -41.91 0.23
N VAL A 322 -8.02 -42.88 -0.49
CA VAL A 322 -9.34 -43.43 -0.17
C VAL A 322 -9.21 -44.24 1.13
N ARG A 323 -10.16 -44.04 2.06
CA ARG A 323 -10.12 -44.57 3.44
C ARG A 323 -9.79 -46.07 3.49
N PRO A 324 -8.83 -46.54 4.31
CA PRO A 324 -8.53 -47.95 4.48
C PRO A 324 -9.59 -48.70 5.32
N GLU A 325 -9.76 -49.99 5.02
CA GLU A 325 -10.61 -50.95 5.75
C GLU A 325 -10.18 -51.06 7.23
N PRO A 326 -11.09 -50.99 8.22
CA PRO A 326 -10.78 -51.43 9.56
C PRO A 326 -10.75 -52.97 9.61
N PRO A 327 -9.76 -53.61 10.27
CA PRO A 327 -9.78 -55.05 10.46
C PRO A 327 -11.06 -55.47 11.17
N SER A 328 -11.75 -56.45 10.60
CA SER A 328 -12.95 -57.10 11.11
C SER A 328 -12.91 -57.30 12.63
N ALA A 329 -14.00 -56.93 13.29
CA ALA A 329 -14.20 -57.02 14.72
C ALA A 329 -14.01 -58.46 15.23
N ALA A 330 -12.82 -58.76 15.75
CA ALA A 330 -12.61 -59.82 16.72
C ALA A 330 -12.49 -59.20 18.12
N ALA A 331 -13.39 -59.64 18.99
CA ALA A 331 -13.67 -59.12 20.32
C ALA A 331 -12.43 -58.86 21.20
N VAL A 332 -12.42 -57.71 21.89
CA VAL A 332 -11.67 -57.53 23.13
C VAL A 332 -12.57 -56.82 24.15
N PRO A 333 -12.66 -57.30 25.41
CA PRO A 333 -13.67 -56.88 26.37
C PRO A 333 -13.27 -55.63 27.16
N ASP A 334 -14.30 -54.97 27.70
CA ASP A 334 -14.21 -53.88 28.67
C ASP A 334 -13.25 -54.21 29.82
N THR A 335 -12.26 -53.35 30.05
CA THR A 335 -11.82 -52.92 31.39
C THR A 335 -10.69 -51.89 31.29
N VAL A 336 -10.94 -50.71 31.85
CA VAL A 336 -9.89 -49.78 32.28
C VAL A 336 -9.51 -50.12 33.72
N PRO A 337 -8.21 -50.16 34.07
CA PRO A 337 -7.82 -49.75 35.41
C PRO A 337 -6.85 -48.57 35.42
N ALA A 338 -6.81 -47.97 36.59
CA ALA A 338 -6.48 -46.60 36.92
C ALA A 338 -4.98 -46.27 37.04
N ALA A 339 -4.76 -44.98 37.29
CA ALA A 339 -3.50 -44.24 37.28
C ALA A 339 -2.53 -44.50 38.47
N VAL A 340 -1.40 -43.77 38.40
CA VAL A 340 -0.57 -43.19 39.48
C VAL A 340 0.67 -44.03 39.90
N PRO A 341 1.83 -43.46 40.31
CA PRO A 341 2.53 -42.20 39.97
C PRO A 341 4.04 -42.38 39.61
N VAL A 342 4.68 -41.29 39.18
CA VAL A 342 6.13 -41.11 38.97
C VAL A 342 6.88 -40.87 40.29
N THR A 343 8.08 -41.46 40.46
CA THR A 343 9.20 -40.93 41.28
C THR A 343 10.56 -41.35 40.70
N PRO A 344 11.65 -40.62 41.02
CA PRO A 344 12.75 -40.33 40.09
C PRO A 344 14.02 -41.20 40.24
N GLU A 345 14.93 -40.98 39.29
CA GLU A 345 16.25 -41.59 39.00
C GLU A 345 17.12 -42.11 40.16
N PRO A 346 18.10 -42.98 39.84
CA PRO A 346 19.40 -42.88 40.51
C PRO A 346 20.63 -42.93 39.57
N ASP A 347 21.67 -42.26 40.06
CA ASP A 347 23.04 -42.14 39.56
C ASP A 347 23.91 -43.41 39.69
N LEU A 348 24.87 -43.50 38.75
CA LEU A 348 26.26 -44.00 38.78
C LEU A 348 26.71 -44.94 39.94
N GLU A 349 27.32 -46.10 39.63
CA GLU A 349 28.78 -46.25 39.39
C GLU A 349 29.27 -47.74 39.39
N ALA A 350 30.32 -47.99 38.58
CA ALA A 350 31.50 -48.84 38.84
C ALA A 350 31.67 -50.29 38.29
N VAL A 351 32.86 -50.45 37.67
CA VAL A 351 33.83 -51.59 37.67
C VAL A 351 34.03 -52.45 36.39
N ALA A 352 35.05 -52.04 35.62
CA ALA A 352 36.23 -52.77 35.09
C ALA A 352 36.14 -54.14 34.37
N GLY A 353 36.82 -54.23 33.21
CA GLY A 353 37.43 -55.47 32.68
C GLY A 353 37.63 -55.55 31.16
N THR A 354 38.84 -55.27 30.65
CA THR A 354 39.38 -55.74 29.34
C THR A 354 40.33 -56.92 29.61
N PRO A 355 40.60 -57.92 28.70
CA PRO A 355 41.32 -57.73 27.41
C PRO A 355 40.87 -58.66 26.23
N VAL A 356 40.89 -58.20 24.97
CA VAL A 356 41.86 -58.45 23.85
C VAL A 356 41.70 -59.76 23.01
N SER A 357 41.40 -59.51 21.72
CA SER A 357 41.92 -60.10 20.46
C SER A 357 41.63 -61.54 20.02
N THR A 358 41.12 -61.66 18.78
CA THR A 358 41.85 -62.32 17.67
C THR A 358 41.49 -61.71 16.30
N VAL A 359 42.53 -61.41 15.51
CA VAL A 359 42.63 -61.03 14.08
C VAL A 359 43.11 -62.29 13.31
N PRO A 360 42.83 -62.56 12.00
CA PRO A 360 43.55 -61.97 10.83
C PRO A 360 42.69 -61.87 9.52
N SER A 361 43.05 -61.22 8.40
CA SER A 361 44.29 -60.75 7.74
C SER A 361 43.91 -59.71 6.64
N ALA A 362 44.55 -58.53 6.52
CA ALA A 362 45.74 -58.16 5.71
C ALA A 362 45.44 -57.86 4.20
N SER A 363 46.07 -56.95 3.44
CA SER A 363 46.88 -55.72 3.66
C SER A 363 47.25 -55.08 2.29
N VAL A 364 47.10 -53.75 2.18
CA VAL A 364 48.00 -52.68 1.63
C VAL A 364 48.63 -52.76 0.21
N GLN A 365 48.42 -51.71 -0.62
CA GLN A 365 49.41 -50.75 -1.23
C GLN A 365 48.74 -49.90 -2.34
N GLU A 366 48.57 -48.57 -2.16
CA GLU A 366 49.45 -47.45 -2.58
C GLU A 366 49.57 -47.23 -4.10
N PHE A 367 49.31 -45.99 -4.58
CA PHE A 367 50.24 -45.21 -5.44
C PHE A 367 49.78 -43.75 -5.63
N VAL A 368 50.76 -42.85 -5.51
CA VAL A 368 50.76 -41.41 -5.82
C VAL A 368 51.37 -41.22 -7.22
N GLU A 369 50.79 -40.36 -8.07
CA GLU A 369 51.51 -39.41 -8.97
C GLU A 369 50.53 -38.54 -9.82
N LYS A 370 50.82 -37.23 -9.96
CA LYS A 370 50.24 -36.21 -10.88
C LYS A 370 50.85 -36.34 -12.31
N PRO A 371 50.54 -35.55 -13.38
CA PRO A 371 49.54 -34.48 -13.68
C PRO A 371 48.71 -34.79 -14.98
N ASP A 372 47.67 -34.06 -15.43
CA ASP A 372 47.70 -32.82 -16.24
C ASP A 372 46.27 -32.23 -16.46
N ASP A 373 46.20 -30.90 -16.47
CA ASP A 373 45.31 -29.93 -17.15
C ASP A 373 43.78 -30.15 -17.33
N GLY A 374 43.00 -29.20 -16.79
CA GLY A 374 41.69 -28.81 -17.36
C GLY A 374 40.59 -28.35 -16.39
N HIS A 375 40.69 -27.11 -15.87
CA HIS A 375 39.62 -26.17 -15.47
C HIS A 375 38.25 -26.61 -14.85
N ALA A 376 37.98 -25.98 -13.68
CA ALA A 376 36.70 -25.49 -13.08
C ALA A 376 35.72 -26.50 -12.42
N ALA A 377 35.69 -26.65 -11.07
CA ALA A 377 34.97 -25.87 -10.01
C ALA A 377 33.45 -26.19 -9.93
N ALA A 378 32.87 -26.95 -8.99
CA ALA A 378 32.91 -27.09 -7.51
C ALA A 378 32.04 -26.07 -6.73
N ALA A 379 30.91 -26.54 -6.19
CA ALA A 379 30.06 -25.89 -5.18
C ALA A 379 29.58 -26.93 -4.14
N ALA A 380 29.80 -26.67 -2.85
CA ALA A 380 29.28 -27.38 -1.65
C ALA A 380 29.70 -26.57 -0.39
N ALA A 381 29.08 -26.59 0.80
CA ALA A 381 27.76 -26.93 1.34
C ALA A 381 27.78 -26.65 2.88
N LEU A 382 26.59 -26.60 3.53
CA LEU A 382 26.25 -26.85 4.97
C LEU A 382 26.51 -25.73 6.04
N PRO A 383 25.95 -25.80 7.29
CA PRO A 383 24.56 -26.01 7.80
C PRO A 383 24.14 -25.07 9.00
N VAL A 384 22.93 -25.28 9.57
CA VAL A 384 22.13 -24.51 10.59
C VAL A 384 22.48 -24.79 12.08
N PRO A 385 22.28 -23.85 13.07
CA PRO A 385 21.37 -24.12 14.23
C PRO A 385 20.68 -22.88 14.89
N ALA A 386 19.73 -23.14 15.81
CA ALA A 386 18.75 -22.25 16.45
C ALA A 386 19.23 -21.41 17.68
N GLY A 387 18.52 -20.30 17.98
CA GLY A 387 18.56 -19.56 19.25
C GLY A 387 17.97 -18.14 19.18
N LEU A 388 16.77 -17.94 19.74
CA LEU A 388 16.13 -16.62 19.93
C LEU A 388 16.79 -15.87 21.10
N GLY A 389 17.42 -14.73 20.81
CA GLY A 389 17.98 -13.78 21.78
C GLY A 389 18.53 -12.57 21.04
N GLY A 390 18.08 -11.37 21.39
CA GLY A 390 18.05 -10.19 20.52
C GLY A 390 19.39 -9.66 20.00
N ALA A 391 19.37 -9.22 18.74
CA ALA A 391 20.04 -8.03 18.19
C ALA A 391 19.71 -7.96 16.69
N SER A 392 18.76 -7.11 16.31
CA SER A 392 18.62 -6.71 14.91
C SER A 392 19.81 -5.82 14.55
N ARG A 393 20.81 -6.40 13.88
CA ARG A 393 21.87 -5.66 13.20
C ARG A 393 21.90 -6.11 11.74
N THR A 394 21.49 -5.22 10.87
CA THR A 394 21.75 -5.23 9.43
C THR A 394 23.26 -5.13 9.19
N THR A 395 24.00 -6.24 9.27
CA THR A 395 25.42 -6.28 8.88
C THR A 395 25.55 -6.78 7.44
N GLY A 396 25.92 -5.89 6.51
CA GLY A 396 26.56 -6.30 5.25
C GLY A 396 26.42 -5.38 4.03
N ARG A 397 25.41 -4.51 3.94
CA ARG A 397 25.33 -3.51 2.86
C ARG A 397 25.81 -2.16 3.35
N THR A 398 26.83 -1.62 2.70
CA THR A 398 27.26 -0.22 2.88
C THR A 398 26.08 0.69 2.56
N VAL A 399 25.75 1.63 3.44
CA VAL A 399 24.71 2.63 3.19
C VAL A 399 25.16 3.49 2.01
N GLU A 400 24.37 3.58 0.95
CA GLU A 400 24.70 4.43 -0.20
C GLU A 400 24.17 5.85 0.02
N VAL A 401 22.94 5.97 0.51
CA VAL A 401 22.32 7.27 0.80
C VAL A 401 21.72 7.28 2.20
N LEU A 402 22.07 8.29 2.99
CA LEU A 402 21.44 8.59 4.27
C LEU A 402 20.39 9.70 4.09
N VAL A 403 19.12 9.38 4.37
CA VAL A 403 18.02 10.35 4.41
C VAL A 403 17.70 10.70 5.85
N VAL A 404 17.71 11.99 6.17
CA VAL A 404 17.51 12.50 7.54
C VAL A 404 16.19 13.23 7.61
N GLY A 405 15.23 12.69 8.36
CA GLY A 405 13.84 13.13 8.43
C GLY A 405 12.91 12.25 7.61
N ALA A 406 11.85 11.74 8.24
CA ALA A 406 10.85 10.84 7.67
C ALA A 406 9.48 11.52 7.52
N GLY A 407 9.47 12.82 7.22
CA GLY A 407 8.29 13.51 6.68
C GLY A 407 8.06 13.20 5.20
N PRO A 408 7.04 13.80 4.56
CA PRO A 408 6.65 13.48 3.18
C PRO A 408 7.80 13.55 2.16
N ALA A 409 8.66 14.58 2.24
CA ALA A 409 9.82 14.73 1.35
C ALA A 409 10.86 13.62 1.54
N GLY A 410 11.13 13.23 2.80
CA GLY A 410 12.10 12.19 3.14
C GLY A 410 11.63 10.79 2.79
N LEU A 411 10.37 10.47 3.09
CA LEU A 411 9.76 9.20 2.69
C LEU A 411 9.70 9.06 1.17
N THR A 412 9.34 10.13 0.45
CA THR A 412 9.36 10.14 -1.03
C THR A 412 10.78 9.89 -1.56
N HIS A 413 11.81 10.55 -1.02
CA HIS A 413 13.21 10.32 -1.42
C HIS A 413 13.59 8.85 -1.25
N ALA A 414 13.29 8.29 -0.08
CA ALA A 414 13.63 6.92 0.24
C ALA A 414 12.93 5.92 -0.70
N ILE A 415 11.65 6.15 -1.03
CA ILE A 415 10.91 5.34 -2.00
C ILE A 415 11.56 5.42 -3.39
N GLU A 416 11.91 6.62 -3.86
CA GLU A 416 12.51 6.82 -5.19
C GLU A 416 13.88 6.16 -5.34
N LEU A 417 14.67 6.19 -4.29
CA LEU A 417 15.97 5.55 -4.25
C LEU A 417 15.82 4.02 -4.13
N ALA A 418 14.95 3.54 -3.23
CA ALA A 418 14.74 2.11 -3.01
C ALA A 418 14.18 1.40 -4.25
N ARG A 419 13.20 1.98 -4.96
CA ARG A 419 12.67 1.39 -6.21
C ARG A 419 13.72 1.31 -7.34
N ARG A 420 14.80 2.10 -7.25
CA ARG A 420 15.95 2.09 -8.18
C ARG A 420 17.09 1.19 -7.70
N GLY A 421 16.88 0.44 -6.62
CA GLY A 421 17.85 -0.49 -6.07
C GLY A 421 18.97 0.15 -5.26
N VAL A 422 18.84 1.42 -4.87
CA VAL A 422 19.82 2.11 -4.02
C VAL A 422 19.62 1.70 -2.55
N ALA A 423 20.71 1.39 -1.85
CA ALA A 423 20.70 1.08 -0.42
C ALA A 423 20.54 2.36 0.42
N VAL A 424 19.31 2.58 0.91
CA VAL A 424 18.95 3.77 1.69
C VAL A 424 18.83 3.45 3.17
N ARG A 425 19.36 4.35 4.00
CA ARG A 425 19.08 4.41 5.43
C ARG A 425 18.24 5.66 5.72
N VAL A 426 17.13 5.51 6.46
CA VAL A 426 16.24 6.63 6.82
C VAL A 426 16.20 6.76 8.33
N VAL A 427 16.56 7.93 8.84
CA VAL A 427 16.54 8.24 10.28
C VAL A 427 15.58 9.37 10.59
N ASP A 428 14.89 9.30 11.71
CA ASP A 428 14.05 10.38 12.23
C ASP A 428 14.19 10.50 13.75
N LYS A 429 14.35 11.73 14.24
CA LYS A 429 14.50 11.99 15.67
C LYS A 429 13.21 11.80 16.48
N ARG A 430 12.04 11.86 15.83
CA ARG A 430 10.76 11.58 16.48
C ARG A 430 10.69 10.09 16.84
N PRO A 431 10.32 9.72 18.07
CA PRO A 431 10.26 8.32 18.49
C PRO A 431 9.14 7.55 17.78
N GLU A 432 8.08 8.24 17.37
CA GLU A 432 6.90 7.65 16.72
C GLU A 432 6.52 8.47 15.47
N ALA A 433 5.74 7.85 14.58
CA ALA A 433 5.11 8.58 13.48
C ALA A 433 4.09 9.58 14.04
N SER A 434 3.84 10.69 13.35
CA SER A 434 2.78 11.59 13.81
C SER A 434 1.43 10.89 13.69
N THR A 435 0.73 10.74 14.80
CA THR A 435 -0.65 10.23 14.87
C THR A 435 -1.67 11.36 14.92
N GLN A 436 -1.20 12.60 14.93
CA GLN A 436 -2.02 13.81 15.04
C GLN A 436 -1.88 14.68 13.79
N ALA A 437 -2.75 15.68 13.70
CA ALA A 437 -2.78 16.63 12.63
C ALA A 437 -1.46 17.44 12.54
N ASP A 438 -0.65 17.16 11.50
CA ASP A 438 0.43 18.05 11.07
C ASP A 438 -0.11 19.07 10.04
N LYS A 439 0.67 20.11 9.73
CA LYS A 439 0.23 21.35 9.06
C LYS A 439 -0.42 21.17 7.68
N ALA A 440 -0.11 20.10 6.94
CA ALA A 440 -0.47 19.96 5.54
C ALA A 440 -1.73 19.08 5.30
N ILE A 441 -2.52 19.44 4.28
CA ILE A 441 -3.75 18.73 3.85
C ILE A 441 -3.83 18.60 2.33
N GLY A 442 -3.67 19.70 1.58
CA GLY A 442 -3.91 19.69 0.13
C GLY A 442 -2.84 18.89 -0.63
N ILE A 443 -3.26 17.94 -1.45
CA ILE A 443 -2.45 17.15 -2.39
C ILE A 443 -2.78 17.62 -3.80
N HIS A 444 -1.79 18.20 -4.47
CA HIS A 444 -1.96 18.79 -5.80
C HIS A 444 -2.05 17.73 -6.89
N CYS A 445 -2.64 18.10 -8.03
CA CYS A 445 -2.74 17.24 -9.23
C CYS A 445 -1.37 16.65 -9.62
N ARG A 446 -0.32 17.48 -9.59
CA ARG A 446 1.04 17.03 -9.92
C ARG A 446 1.58 15.99 -8.95
N THR A 447 1.25 16.09 -7.66
CA THR A 447 1.63 15.11 -6.64
C THR A 447 0.89 13.79 -6.82
N MET A 448 -0.39 13.83 -7.21
CA MET A 448 -1.18 12.63 -7.51
C MET A 448 -0.58 11.81 -8.65
N GLU A 449 -0.07 12.47 -9.71
CA GLU A 449 0.65 11.79 -10.80
C GLU A 449 1.96 11.16 -10.36
N ILE A 450 2.69 11.82 -9.45
CA ILE A 450 3.88 11.23 -8.84
C ILE A 450 3.48 9.97 -8.10
N TRP A 451 2.45 10.03 -7.26
CA TRP A 451 1.94 8.91 -6.48
C TRP A 451 1.35 7.78 -7.32
N GLU A 452 0.86 8.09 -8.51
CA GLU A 452 0.45 7.09 -9.49
C GLU A 452 1.64 6.26 -9.95
N ASP A 453 2.75 6.91 -10.31
CA ASP A 453 4.00 6.22 -10.64
C ASP A 453 4.54 5.48 -9.40
N GLN A 454 4.40 6.05 -8.20
CA GLN A 454 4.74 5.36 -6.96
C GLN A 454 3.82 4.19 -6.61
N GLY A 455 2.69 4.03 -7.31
CA GLY A 455 1.69 3.00 -7.03
C GLY A 455 1.10 3.14 -5.63
N ILE A 456 0.80 4.37 -5.21
CA ILE A 456 0.09 4.69 -3.95
C ILE A 456 -1.11 5.62 -4.15
N VAL A 457 -1.39 6.01 -5.40
CA VAL A 457 -2.45 6.98 -5.71
C VAL A 457 -3.83 6.47 -5.31
N THR A 458 -4.10 5.17 -5.45
CA THR A 458 -5.37 4.56 -5.08
C THR A 458 -5.59 4.65 -3.57
N GLU A 459 -4.58 4.28 -2.78
CA GLU A 459 -4.62 4.39 -1.32
C GLU A 459 -4.80 5.83 -0.85
N ALA A 460 -4.21 6.80 -1.56
CA ALA A 460 -4.43 8.22 -1.30
C ALA A 460 -5.88 8.64 -1.60
N MET A 461 -6.43 8.24 -2.75
CA MET A 461 -7.82 8.53 -3.13
C MET A 461 -8.82 7.94 -2.12
N ASP A 462 -8.59 6.69 -1.69
CA ASP A 462 -9.45 6.02 -0.72
C ASP A 462 -9.37 6.66 0.68
N ALA A 463 -8.18 7.15 1.06
CA ALA A 463 -7.97 7.78 2.37
C ALA A 463 -8.42 9.25 2.41
N GLY A 464 -8.35 9.96 1.28
CA GLY A 464 -8.62 11.39 1.19
C GLY A 464 -10.09 11.75 0.92
N ILE A 465 -10.30 13.04 0.65
CA ILE A 465 -11.54 13.57 0.08
C ILE A 465 -11.23 14.44 -1.13
N TRP A 466 -12.12 14.47 -2.13
CA TRP A 466 -11.96 15.37 -3.26
C TRP A 466 -12.30 16.80 -2.86
N LEU A 467 -11.45 17.73 -3.27
CA LEU A 467 -11.68 19.16 -3.14
C LEU A 467 -12.29 19.63 -4.46
N TYR A 468 -13.59 19.90 -4.46
CA TYR A 468 -14.34 20.23 -5.68
C TYR A 468 -14.20 21.69 -6.09
N GLY A 469 -13.77 22.56 -5.19
CA GLY A 469 -13.73 23.98 -5.50
C GLY A 469 -13.35 24.84 -4.33
N GLN A 470 -13.54 26.14 -4.51
CA GLN A 470 -13.29 27.14 -3.51
C GLN A 470 -14.45 28.13 -3.45
N THR A 471 -14.83 28.52 -2.24
CA THR A 471 -15.80 29.60 -1.99
C THR A 471 -15.14 30.67 -1.14
N VAL A 472 -15.25 31.92 -1.56
CA VAL A 472 -14.69 33.09 -0.87
C VAL A 472 -15.82 34.04 -0.49
N PHE A 473 -15.79 34.44 0.79
CA PHE A 473 -16.63 35.48 1.36
C PHE A 473 -15.75 36.65 1.77
N VAL A 474 -16.13 37.87 1.38
CA VAL A 474 -15.50 39.11 1.81
C VAL A 474 -16.53 39.94 2.54
N ASN A 475 -16.24 40.32 3.79
CA ASN A 475 -17.14 41.10 4.64
C ASN A 475 -18.57 40.52 4.75
N GLY A 476 -18.68 39.19 4.73
CA GLY A 476 -19.94 38.44 4.82
C GLY A 476 -20.70 38.25 3.50
N GLU A 477 -20.24 38.85 2.40
CA GLU A 477 -20.80 38.65 1.06
C GLU A 477 -20.00 37.58 0.30
N GLN A 478 -20.68 36.66 -0.38
CA GLN A 478 -20.02 35.68 -1.25
C GLN A 478 -19.52 36.40 -2.51
N THR A 479 -18.21 36.56 -2.66
CA THR A 479 -17.59 37.24 -3.81
C THR A 479 -17.20 36.27 -4.91
N HIS A 480 -16.73 35.07 -4.54
CA HIS A 480 -16.26 34.08 -5.50
C HIS A 480 -16.71 32.67 -5.12
N GLN A 481 -17.09 31.89 -6.15
CA GLN A 481 -17.27 30.46 -6.03
C GLN A 481 -16.78 29.82 -7.32
N VAL A 482 -15.69 29.07 -7.24
CA VAL A 482 -15.11 28.33 -8.36
C VAL A 482 -15.34 26.84 -8.10
N ASP A 483 -15.84 26.15 -9.12
CA ASP A 483 -15.97 24.70 -9.16
C ASP A 483 -14.92 24.15 -10.14
N TRP A 484 -14.12 23.20 -9.67
CA TRP A 484 -13.07 22.53 -10.42
C TRP A 484 -13.56 21.23 -11.06
N SER A 485 -14.84 20.88 -10.90
CA SER A 485 -15.48 19.81 -11.66
C SER A 485 -15.53 20.19 -13.16
N GLY A 486 -14.96 19.34 -14.01
CA GLY A 486 -14.89 19.56 -15.47
C GLY A 486 -13.51 19.92 -16.03
N LEU A 487 -12.44 19.87 -15.24
CA LEU A 487 -11.05 19.88 -15.74
C LEU A 487 -10.65 18.49 -16.28
N ASP A 488 -11.43 17.99 -17.25
CA ASP A 488 -11.34 16.63 -17.77
C ASP A 488 -10.01 16.32 -18.49
N GLU A 489 -9.24 17.36 -18.86
CA GLU A 489 -7.90 17.20 -19.43
C GLU A 489 -6.83 16.80 -18.42
N LEU A 490 -7.11 16.91 -17.12
CA LEU A 490 -6.19 16.54 -16.06
C LEU A 490 -6.45 15.11 -15.59
N PRO A 491 -5.39 14.31 -15.36
CA PRO A 491 -5.57 12.94 -14.88
C PRO A 491 -6.11 12.88 -13.45
N TYR A 492 -5.87 13.92 -12.64
CA TYR A 492 -6.21 13.98 -11.22
C TYR A 492 -6.69 15.37 -10.81
N ALA A 493 -7.61 15.40 -9.85
CA ALA A 493 -8.08 16.61 -9.18
C ALA A 493 -7.33 16.88 -7.86
N HIS A 494 -7.64 18.01 -7.21
CA HIS A 494 -7.09 18.37 -5.90
C HIS A 494 -7.70 17.47 -4.81
N LEU A 495 -6.86 16.80 -4.03
CA LEU A 495 -7.26 15.90 -2.96
C LEU A 495 -6.93 16.50 -1.58
N GLY A 496 -7.86 16.43 -0.63
CA GLY A 496 -7.62 16.72 0.78
C GLY A 496 -7.22 15.45 1.52
N LEU A 497 -5.98 15.38 1.98
CA LEU A 497 -5.42 14.25 2.72
C LEU A 497 -4.51 14.76 3.86
N PRO A 498 -4.88 14.54 5.13
CA PRO A 498 -4.02 14.93 6.25
C PRO A 498 -2.61 14.35 6.14
N GLN A 499 -1.63 15.13 6.58
CA GLN A 499 -0.22 14.71 6.51
C GLN A 499 0.05 13.39 7.26
N TYR A 500 -0.61 13.09 8.39
CA TYR A 500 -0.42 11.81 9.09
C TYR A 500 -0.84 10.61 8.24
N ASP A 501 -1.90 10.74 7.44
CA ASP A 501 -2.32 9.70 6.49
C ASP A 501 -1.36 9.64 5.31
N THR A 502 -0.84 10.78 4.85
CA THR A 502 0.19 10.85 3.82
C THR A 502 1.46 10.11 4.25
N GLU A 503 1.97 10.40 5.45
CA GLU A 503 3.14 9.72 6.04
C GLU A 503 2.88 8.23 6.27
N ARG A 504 1.67 7.85 6.69
CA ARG A 504 1.28 6.45 6.85
C ARG A 504 1.31 5.70 5.51
N ILE A 505 0.75 6.28 4.45
CA ILE A 505 0.71 5.67 3.11
C ILE A 505 2.13 5.56 2.53
N LEU A 506 2.90 6.65 2.57
CA LEU A 506 4.30 6.66 2.12
C LEU A 506 5.17 5.70 2.95
N GLY A 507 4.98 5.66 4.27
CA GLY A 507 5.69 4.75 5.15
C GLY A 507 5.38 3.28 4.86
N ALA A 508 4.11 2.95 4.59
CA ALA A 508 3.72 1.60 4.16
C ALA A 508 4.33 1.22 2.82
N LYS A 509 4.38 2.16 1.86
CA LYS A 509 5.05 1.95 0.57
C LYS A 509 6.56 1.76 0.71
N LEU A 510 7.21 2.52 1.59
CA LEU A 510 8.63 2.37 1.85
C LEU A 510 8.94 1.00 2.49
N ALA A 511 8.10 0.58 3.43
CA ALA A 511 8.22 -0.73 4.07
C ALA A 511 8.03 -1.89 3.08
N SER A 512 7.12 -1.78 2.11
CA SER A 512 6.95 -2.80 1.07
C SER A 512 8.14 -2.93 0.13
N LEU A 513 9.00 -1.91 0.07
CA LEU A 513 10.30 -1.93 -0.62
C LEU A 513 11.44 -2.45 0.28
N GLY A 514 11.14 -2.90 1.50
CA GLY A 514 12.11 -3.47 2.44
C GLY A 514 12.94 -2.44 3.23
N VAL A 515 12.54 -1.17 3.23
CA VAL A 515 13.22 -0.10 3.98
C VAL A 515 12.36 0.30 5.18
N VAL A 516 12.97 0.32 6.37
CA VAL A 516 12.31 0.71 7.62
C VAL A 516 12.89 2.03 8.09
N VAL A 517 12.02 2.92 8.61
CA VAL A 517 12.44 4.18 9.23
C VAL A 517 13.00 3.91 10.62
N GLU A 518 14.24 4.32 10.88
CA GLU A 518 14.85 4.30 12.20
C GLU A 518 14.41 5.53 13.01
N ARG A 519 13.43 5.32 13.88
CA ARG A 519 12.85 6.37 14.73
C ARG A 519 13.61 6.55 16.04
N GLY A 520 13.54 7.75 16.61
CA GLY A 520 14.33 8.13 17.79
C GLY A 520 15.84 8.24 17.50
N VAL A 521 16.22 8.47 16.25
CA VAL A 521 17.61 8.58 15.80
C VAL A 521 17.84 9.98 15.23
N GLU A 522 18.68 10.77 15.89
CA GLU A 522 18.95 12.16 15.55
C GLU A 522 20.32 12.31 14.86
N LEU A 523 20.37 12.97 13.70
CA LEU A 523 21.63 13.46 13.15
C LEU A 523 22.14 14.65 13.97
N VAL A 524 23.30 14.50 14.60
CA VAL A 524 23.89 15.57 15.43
C VAL A 524 25.07 16.28 14.78
N ALA A 525 25.79 15.61 13.88
CA ALA A 525 26.91 16.18 13.14
C ALA A 525 27.21 15.35 11.89
N PHE A 526 27.85 15.96 10.89
CA PHE A 526 28.40 15.26 9.74
C PHE A 526 29.64 15.98 9.20
N ALA A 527 30.46 15.25 8.47
CA ALA A 527 31.56 15.77 7.66
C ALA A 527 31.57 15.05 6.31
N GLN A 528 32.08 15.69 5.27
CA GLN A 528 32.17 15.09 3.94
C GLN A 528 33.57 15.25 3.36
N ASP A 529 33.91 14.36 2.44
CA ASP A 529 35.11 14.39 1.62
C ASP A 529 34.75 13.96 0.17
N ASP A 530 35.76 13.77 -0.67
CA ASP A 530 35.56 13.44 -2.08
C ASP A 530 34.89 12.08 -2.31
N GLU A 531 34.86 11.18 -1.32
CA GLU A 531 34.31 9.82 -1.45
C GLU A 531 32.93 9.66 -0.78
N GLY A 532 32.54 10.52 0.17
CA GLY A 532 31.30 10.33 0.91
C GLY A 532 31.08 11.26 2.09
N VAL A 533 30.08 10.91 2.91
CA VAL A 533 29.62 11.66 4.08
C VAL A 533 29.70 10.76 5.32
N THR A 534 30.45 11.20 6.34
CA THR A 534 30.50 10.58 7.66
C THR A 534 29.53 11.30 8.58
N ALA A 535 28.49 10.60 9.03
CA ALA A 535 27.43 11.13 9.88
C ALA A 535 27.49 10.56 11.30
N GLN A 536 27.21 11.41 12.29
CA GLN A 536 27.06 11.03 13.70
C GLN A 536 25.58 11.02 14.05
N LEU A 537 25.07 9.85 14.44
CA LEU A 537 23.68 9.57 14.74
C LEU A 537 23.53 9.25 16.23
N ARG A 538 22.72 10.04 16.95
CA ARG A 538 22.39 9.80 18.34
C ARG A 538 21.10 8.99 18.44
N HIS A 539 21.18 7.83 19.06
CA HIS A 539 20.04 6.96 19.35
C HIS A 539 19.29 7.42 20.60
N ALA A 540 18.05 6.97 20.78
CA ALA A 540 17.24 7.27 21.96
C ALA A 540 17.90 6.81 23.29
N SER A 541 18.80 5.84 23.24
CA SER A 541 19.63 5.40 24.38
C SER A 541 20.68 6.44 24.82
N GLY A 542 20.93 7.45 23.99
CA GLY A 542 22.04 8.40 24.13
C GLY A 542 23.34 7.94 23.46
N GLU A 543 23.39 6.70 22.94
CA GLU A 543 24.52 6.19 22.16
C GLU A 543 24.71 6.99 20.87
N VAL A 544 25.96 7.32 20.53
CA VAL A 544 26.30 7.99 19.28
C VAL A 544 26.99 6.99 18.35
N GLU A 545 26.34 6.69 17.25
CA GLU A 545 26.84 5.86 16.17
C GLU A 545 27.50 6.74 15.09
N THR A 546 28.63 6.31 14.55
CA THR A 546 29.20 6.91 13.34
C THR A 546 28.92 6.01 12.15
N THR A 547 28.27 6.55 11.11
CA THR A 547 27.97 5.84 9.87
C THR A 547 28.56 6.58 8.67
N ARG A 548 28.89 5.83 7.63
CA ARG A 548 29.38 6.37 6.35
C ARG A 548 28.36 6.11 5.26
N ALA A 549 28.07 7.13 4.46
CA ALA A 549 27.23 7.04 3.26
C ALA A 549 27.92 7.73 2.06
N GLN A 550 27.52 7.44 0.82
CA GLN A 550 28.04 8.18 -0.34
C GLN A 550 27.40 9.57 -0.45
N TYR A 551 26.13 9.69 -0.06
CA TYR A 551 25.38 10.94 -0.08
C TYR A 551 24.50 11.08 1.16
N LEU A 552 24.18 12.33 1.52
CA LEU A 552 23.25 12.67 2.59
C LEU A 552 22.17 13.62 2.05
N VAL A 553 20.91 13.35 2.38
CA VAL A 553 19.77 14.24 2.07
C VAL A 553 19.07 14.66 3.35
N GLY A 554 19.08 15.97 3.62
CA GLY A 554 18.37 16.61 4.73
C GLY A 554 16.92 16.92 4.37
N CYS A 555 16.02 16.13 4.93
CA CYS A 555 14.57 16.27 4.88
C CYS A 555 14.00 16.54 6.28
N ASP A 556 14.81 17.12 7.17
CA ASP A 556 14.62 17.28 8.61
C ASP A 556 13.93 18.59 9.01
N GLY A 557 13.25 19.22 8.04
CA GLY A 557 12.27 20.27 8.23
C GLY A 557 12.85 21.65 8.56
N ALA A 558 11.99 22.52 9.09
CA ALA A 558 12.30 23.93 9.31
C ALA A 558 13.54 24.19 10.19
N HIS A 559 13.90 23.26 11.08
CA HIS A 559 15.07 23.35 11.98
C HIS A 559 16.19 22.40 11.56
N SER A 560 16.31 22.17 10.25
CA SER A 560 17.25 21.22 9.67
C SER A 560 18.66 21.37 10.22
N ALA A 561 19.16 20.31 10.87
CA ALA A 561 20.54 20.16 11.29
C ALA A 561 21.46 20.04 10.07
N VAL A 562 20.97 19.45 8.97
CA VAL A 562 21.71 19.37 7.70
C VAL A 562 21.95 20.75 7.11
N ARG A 563 20.90 21.56 6.97
CA ARG A 563 20.99 22.94 6.49
C ARG A 563 21.95 23.76 7.34
N SER A 564 21.80 23.70 8.67
CA SER A 564 22.68 24.40 9.61
C SER A 564 24.13 23.91 9.54
N GLY A 565 24.36 22.60 9.39
CA GLY A 565 25.69 22.02 9.28
C GLY A 565 26.42 22.41 7.99
N LEU A 566 25.69 22.68 6.90
CA LEU A 566 26.21 23.23 5.66
C LEU A 566 26.37 24.77 5.68
N GLY A 567 25.90 25.46 6.73
CA GLY A 567 25.93 26.92 6.76
C GLY A 567 25.05 27.58 5.70
N LEU A 568 24.01 26.89 5.22
CA LEU A 568 23.06 27.43 4.26
C LEU A 568 22.14 28.44 4.92
N ALA A 569 21.94 29.59 4.27
CA ALA A 569 21.18 30.70 4.82
C ALA A 569 19.92 30.98 4.00
N PHE A 570 18.86 31.43 4.67
CA PHE A 570 17.66 31.90 3.98
C PHE A 570 17.93 33.25 3.31
N GLU A 571 17.79 33.30 1.99
CA GLU A 571 18.02 34.50 1.19
C GLU A 571 17.04 35.61 1.55
N GLY A 572 17.55 36.83 1.78
CA GLY A 572 16.74 37.95 2.28
C GLY A 572 16.37 37.88 3.77
N GLY A 573 16.80 36.83 4.48
CA GLY A 573 16.41 36.55 5.86
C GLY A 573 15.10 35.77 5.97
N LEU A 574 14.84 35.22 7.16
CA LEU A 574 13.53 34.62 7.48
C LEU A 574 12.52 35.74 7.74
N SER A 575 11.69 36.02 6.74
CA SER A 575 10.55 36.91 6.90
C SER A 575 9.45 36.18 7.67
N MET A 576 8.88 36.89 8.64
CA MET A 576 7.80 36.37 9.49
C MET A 576 6.57 37.25 9.32
N PHE A 577 5.40 36.62 9.28
CA PHE A 577 4.17 37.35 9.51
C PHE A 577 4.16 37.86 10.96
N PRO A 578 3.83 39.15 11.20
CA PRO A 578 3.80 39.67 12.56
C PRO A 578 2.74 38.96 13.41
N GLN A 579 1.64 38.53 12.80
CA GLN A 579 0.54 37.85 13.46
C GLN A 579 0.87 36.39 13.79
N LEU A 580 0.35 35.94 14.93
CA LEU A 580 0.12 34.53 15.22
C LEU A 580 -1.18 34.05 14.57
N PHE A 581 -1.17 32.78 14.20
CA PHE A 581 -2.30 32.06 13.63
C PHE A 581 -2.68 30.93 14.56
N MET A 582 -3.92 30.48 14.52
CA MET A 582 -4.36 29.25 15.16
C MET A 582 -5.02 28.31 14.16
N LEU A 583 -4.88 27.01 14.40
CA LEU A 583 -5.51 25.92 13.67
C LEU A 583 -6.37 25.09 14.62
N GLY A 584 -7.42 24.48 14.09
CA GLY A 584 -8.21 23.46 14.79
C GLY A 584 -8.92 22.52 13.84
N ASP A 585 -8.98 21.23 14.20
CA ASP A 585 -9.80 20.24 13.52
C ASP A 585 -11.13 20.08 14.27
N VAL A 586 -12.21 20.59 13.68
CA VAL A 586 -13.56 20.63 14.29
C VAL A 586 -14.62 20.10 13.32
N ASP A 587 -15.77 19.73 13.87
CA ASP A 587 -16.99 19.56 13.09
C ASP A 587 -17.72 20.92 13.03
N VAL A 588 -18.13 21.36 11.84
CA VAL A 588 -18.78 22.66 11.60
C VAL A 588 -20.18 22.45 11.04
N ASP A 589 -21.20 22.95 11.74
CA ASP A 589 -22.60 22.83 11.33
C ASP A 589 -23.03 24.01 10.45
N TRP A 590 -22.91 23.82 9.13
CA TRP A 590 -23.34 24.78 8.10
C TRP A 590 -23.83 24.06 6.84
N ASP A 591 -24.47 24.80 5.94
CA ASP A 591 -25.02 24.30 4.67
C ASP A 591 -24.18 24.72 3.44
N LEU A 592 -22.88 25.00 3.63
CA LEU A 592 -21.98 25.35 2.53
C LEU A 592 -21.66 24.15 1.63
N PRO A 593 -21.33 24.36 0.34
CA PRO A 593 -21.03 23.28 -0.59
C PRO A 593 -19.99 22.29 -0.07
N ALA A 594 -20.33 21.00 -0.10
CA ALA A 594 -19.43 19.94 0.35
C ALA A 594 -18.16 19.88 -0.51
N GLY A 595 -17.01 19.63 0.12
CA GLY A 595 -15.72 19.53 -0.57
C GLY A 595 -15.15 20.86 -1.08
N HIS A 596 -15.79 22.00 -0.80
CA HIS A 596 -15.20 23.31 -1.08
C HIS A 596 -14.23 23.72 0.03
N LEU A 597 -13.08 24.29 -0.37
CA LEU A 597 -12.29 25.12 0.53
C LEU A 597 -13.06 26.42 0.76
N VAL A 598 -13.32 26.78 2.01
CA VAL A 598 -14.08 27.99 2.33
C VAL A 598 -13.15 29.02 2.93
N ARG A 599 -13.18 30.25 2.41
CA ARG A 599 -12.46 31.40 2.95
C ARG A 599 -13.43 32.50 3.33
N PHE A 600 -13.27 33.03 4.53
CA PHE A 600 -13.89 34.28 4.95
C PHE A 600 -12.78 35.29 5.21
N VAL A 601 -12.92 36.47 4.63
CA VAL A 601 -11.97 37.56 4.74
C VAL A 601 -12.70 38.82 5.19
N ARG A 602 -12.07 39.58 6.09
CA ARG A 602 -12.52 40.92 6.48
C ARG A 602 -11.53 41.95 5.99
N ILE A 603 -12.03 42.91 5.23
CA ILE A 603 -11.27 44.03 4.68
C ILE A 603 -11.93 45.33 5.15
N GLU A 604 -11.18 46.16 5.86
CA GLU A 604 -11.58 47.49 6.31
C GLU A 604 -10.81 48.58 5.54
N ASN A 605 -11.34 49.79 5.40
CA ASN A 605 -10.64 50.96 4.82
C ASN A 605 -9.87 50.71 3.50
N GLU A 606 -10.61 50.44 2.42
CA GLU A 606 -10.16 50.31 1.02
C GLU A 606 -9.06 49.26 0.71
N ASP A 607 -8.32 48.69 1.67
CA ASP A 607 -7.40 47.53 1.49
C ASP A 607 -6.85 46.91 2.80
N ASP A 608 -7.35 47.28 4.00
CA ASP A 608 -6.80 46.79 5.28
C ASP A 608 -7.38 45.42 5.65
N PHE A 609 -6.56 44.37 5.52
CA PHE A 609 -6.93 42.99 5.88
C PHE A 609 -6.94 42.82 7.40
N THR A 610 -8.13 42.76 8.01
CA THR A 610 -8.29 42.74 9.48
C THR A 610 -8.72 41.39 10.05
N GLY A 611 -9.14 40.44 9.21
CA GLY A 611 -9.58 39.11 9.69
C GLY A 611 -9.61 38.05 8.60
N MET A 612 -9.34 36.80 8.98
CA MET A 612 -9.38 35.65 8.05
C MET A 612 -9.82 34.37 8.75
N LEU A 613 -10.60 33.55 8.05
CA LEU A 613 -10.99 32.21 8.45
C LEU A 613 -10.93 31.30 7.22
N VAL A 614 -10.05 30.32 7.23
CA VAL A 614 -9.91 29.33 6.15
C VAL A 614 -10.33 27.97 6.69
N CYS A 615 -11.32 27.37 6.04
CA CYS A 615 -11.85 26.06 6.39
C CYS A 615 -11.57 25.08 5.25
N VAL A 616 -10.68 24.13 5.49
CA VAL A 616 -10.34 23.07 4.53
C VAL A 616 -11.09 21.80 4.94
N PRO A 617 -11.94 21.23 4.07
CA PRO A 617 -12.70 20.04 4.43
C PRO A 617 -11.75 18.84 4.65
N LEU A 618 -12.14 17.96 5.56
CA LEU A 618 -11.44 16.73 5.91
C LEU A 618 -12.38 15.53 5.81
N LYS A 619 -11.82 14.32 5.71
CA LYS A 619 -12.62 13.09 5.73
C LYS A 619 -13.41 12.97 7.05
N GLY A 620 -14.73 12.90 6.91
CA GLY A 620 -15.69 12.87 8.01
C GLY A 620 -16.89 13.77 7.72
N ARG A 621 -18.03 13.49 8.34
CA ARG A 621 -19.21 14.34 8.19
C ARG A 621 -18.93 15.71 8.82
N ASN A 622 -19.08 16.77 8.04
CA ASN A 622 -18.95 18.16 8.47
C ASN A 622 -17.58 18.49 9.11
N ARG A 623 -16.53 17.73 8.81
CA ARG A 623 -15.22 17.89 9.43
C ARG A 623 -14.36 18.88 8.64
N TYR A 624 -13.81 19.88 9.31
CA TYR A 624 -12.94 20.89 8.70
C TYR A 624 -11.69 21.11 9.55
N ARG A 625 -10.57 21.38 8.86
CA ARG A 625 -9.46 22.11 9.46
C ARG A 625 -9.69 23.59 9.27
N ILE A 626 -9.77 24.30 10.38
CA ILE A 626 -9.87 25.74 10.42
C ILE A 626 -8.48 26.32 10.64
N ALA A 627 -8.15 27.40 9.93
CA ALA A 627 -6.99 28.24 10.17
C ALA A 627 -7.42 29.71 10.19
N THR A 628 -7.03 30.45 11.22
CA THR A 628 -7.42 31.85 11.44
C THR A 628 -6.34 32.60 12.23
N LEU A 629 -6.50 33.91 12.42
CA LEU A 629 -5.63 34.69 13.30
C LEU A 629 -5.83 34.25 14.75
N ALA A 630 -4.73 34.16 15.49
CA ALA A 630 -4.80 33.87 16.92
C ALA A 630 -5.44 35.07 17.66
N PRO A 631 -6.29 34.82 18.69
CA PRO A 631 -6.87 35.84 19.55
C PRO A 631 -5.88 36.89 20.06
N GLN A 632 -6.33 38.14 20.23
CA GLN A 632 -5.48 39.28 20.64
C GLN A 632 -4.70 39.02 21.93
N ARG A 633 -5.28 38.27 22.88
CA ARG A 633 -4.61 37.87 24.13
C ARG A 633 -3.29 37.11 23.91
N TRP A 634 -3.18 36.33 22.84
CA TRP A 634 -1.93 35.66 22.47
C TRP A 634 -1.02 36.56 21.63
N GLN A 635 -1.59 37.42 20.78
CA GLN A 635 -0.81 38.43 20.06
C GLN A 635 -0.05 39.35 21.04
N ASP A 636 -0.75 39.83 22.07
CA ASP A 636 -0.21 40.73 23.09
C ASP A 636 0.85 40.05 23.98
N ALA A 637 0.64 38.77 24.31
CA ALA A 637 1.56 37.98 25.15
C ALA A 637 2.92 37.73 24.48
N VAL A 638 2.95 37.61 23.16
CA VAL A 638 4.18 37.36 22.39
C VAL A 638 4.90 38.65 21.99
N GLY A 639 4.17 39.76 21.87
CA GLY A 639 4.70 41.05 21.41
C GLY A 639 5.32 40.97 20.00
N SER A 640 6.10 41.99 19.62
CA SER A 640 6.81 42.07 18.33
C SER A 640 8.18 41.36 18.32
N GLY A 641 8.48 40.54 19.32
CA GLY A 641 9.80 39.92 19.53
C GLY A 641 10.13 38.74 18.61
N VAL A 642 11.42 38.39 18.55
CA VAL A 642 11.96 37.20 17.87
C VAL A 642 11.59 35.94 18.68
N VAL A 643 10.66 35.15 18.16
CA VAL A 643 10.25 33.87 18.75
C VAL A 643 11.19 32.77 18.28
N PRO A 644 11.71 31.90 19.18
CA PRO A 644 12.55 30.77 18.81
C PRO A 644 11.88 29.88 17.75
N PRO A 645 12.66 29.25 16.86
CA PRO A 645 12.11 28.45 15.79
C PRO A 645 11.59 27.12 16.38
N GLY A 646 10.28 26.88 16.31
CA GLY A 646 9.61 25.74 16.95
C GLY A 646 8.09 25.89 16.92
N PHE A 647 7.38 24.78 16.99
CA PHE A 647 5.93 24.72 17.11
C PHE A 647 5.65 24.12 18.51
N TRP A 648 4.72 24.70 19.27
CA TRP A 648 3.86 24.06 20.30
C TRP A 648 4.13 24.05 21.82
N GLN A 649 5.32 24.27 22.38
CA GLN A 649 5.49 23.96 23.82
C GLN A 649 5.33 25.13 24.80
N GLU A 650 5.24 26.37 24.32
CA GLU A 650 5.24 27.57 25.17
C GLU A 650 3.85 28.17 25.42
N TYR A 651 2.82 27.74 24.66
CA TYR A 651 1.46 28.30 24.75
C TYR A 651 0.41 27.20 24.93
N GLU A 652 -0.63 27.48 25.71
CA GLU A 652 -1.80 26.60 25.80
C GLU A 652 -2.45 26.46 24.42
N PRO A 653 -2.77 25.22 23.97
CA PRO A 653 -3.46 25.01 22.70
C PRO A 653 -4.83 25.72 22.66
N PRO A 654 -5.28 26.17 21.48
CA PRO A 654 -6.60 26.75 21.33
C PRO A 654 -7.73 25.84 21.79
N THR A 655 -8.74 26.42 22.41
CA THR A 655 -9.91 25.69 22.88
C THR A 655 -11.01 25.67 21.81
N LEU A 656 -12.03 24.83 22.00
CA LEU A 656 -13.22 24.84 21.14
C LEU A 656 -13.93 26.20 21.17
N ALA A 657 -13.92 26.88 22.33
CA ALA A 657 -14.49 28.21 22.47
C ALA A 657 -13.74 29.25 21.61
N ASP A 658 -12.42 29.10 21.44
CA ASP A 658 -11.64 29.98 20.56
C ASP A 658 -11.97 29.75 19.09
N MET A 659 -12.17 28.48 18.69
CA MET A 659 -12.63 28.14 17.34
C MET A 659 -14.03 28.68 17.08
N GLN A 660 -14.96 28.52 18.04
CA GLN A 660 -16.31 29.05 17.94
C GLN A 660 -16.30 30.57 17.82
N ALA A 661 -15.48 31.28 18.61
CA ALA A 661 -15.40 32.74 18.54
C ALA A 661 -14.94 33.25 17.16
N ALA A 662 -14.00 32.55 16.50
CA ALA A 662 -13.58 32.89 15.15
C ALA A 662 -14.68 32.65 14.11
N ILE A 663 -15.48 31.60 14.28
CA ILE A 663 -16.64 31.29 13.42
C ILE A 663 -17.77 32.30 13.66
N ASP A 664 -18.07 32.66 14.91
CA ASP A 664 -19.10 33.66 15.23
C ASP A 664 -18.77 35.03 14.63
N ASP A 665 -17.47 35.37 14.54
CA ASP A 665 -17.00 36.65 14.04
C ASP A 665 -16.96 36.73 12.50
N LEU A 666 -16.57 35.65 11.80
CA LEU A 666 -16.33 35.66 10.34
C LEU A 666 -17.25 34.73 9.53
N GLY A 667 -17.76 33.67 10.15
CA GLY A 667 -18.57 32.64 9.49
C GLY A 667 -20.06 33.00 9.39
N PRO A 668 -20.87 32.13 8.76
CA PRO A 668 -22.30 32.35 8.63
C PRO A 668 -23.00 32.39 10.00
N PRO A 669 -23.98 33.30 10.21
CA PRO A 669 -24.70 33.39 11.49
C PRO A 669 -25.36 32.08 11.90
N GLY A 670 -25.18 31.69 13.17
CA GLY A 670 -25.75 30.46 13.72
C GLY A 670 -24.92 29.18 13.48
N THR A 671 -23.77 29.28 12.82
CA THR A 671 -22.83 28.17 12.63
C THR A 671 -22.25 27.72 13.98
N THR A 672 -22.22 26.42 14.24
CA THR A 672 -21.62 25.87 15.47
C THR A 672 -20.43 24.97 15.16
N ALA A 673 -19.36 25.12 15.94
CA ALA A 673 -18.25 24.20 15.98
C ALA A 673 -18.40 23.21 17.13
N SER A 674 -18.05 21.96 16.89
CA SER A 674 -18.04 20.90 17.89
C SER A 674 -16.86 19.97 17.68
N ASN A 675 -16.63 19.08 18.65
CA ASN A 675 -15.73 17.93 18.46
C ASN A 675 -14.29 18.33 18.08
N LEU A 676 -13.68 19.23 18.87
CA LEU A 676 -12.30 19.64 18.67
C LEU A 676 -11.35 18.46 18.89
N ARG A 677 -10.74 17.96 17.80
CA ARG A 677 -9.87 16.78 17.81
C ARG A 677 -8.41 17.13 18.04
N TRP A 678 -8.01 18.30 17.57
CA TRP A 678 -6.64 18.81 17.63
C TRP A 678 -6.66 20.32 17.41
N SER A 679 -5.74 21.04 18.07
CA SER A 679 -5.66 22.50 17.94
C SER A 679 -4.28 23.04 18.24
N SER A 680 -4.01 24.22 17.66
CA SER A 680 -2.64 24.67 17.50
C SER A 680 -2.46 26.15 17.06
N ILE A 681 -1.81 27.02 17.87
CA ILE A 681 -1.13 28.32 17.56
C ILE A 681 0.29 28.34 16.90
N PHE A 682 0.49 29.08 15.81
CA PHE A 682 1.78 29.17 15.13
C PHE A 682 2.07 30.50 14.47
N ARG A 683 3.34 30.71 14.12
CA ARG A 683 3.76 31.84 13.29
C ARG A 683 4.15 31.34 11.90
N ILE A 684 3.66 32.03 10.88
CA ILE A 684 4.00 31.74 9.50
C ILE A 684 5.40 32.31 9.21
N LYS A 685 6.29 31.45 8.72
CA LYS A 685 7.61 31.82 8.22
C LYS A 685 7.67 31.48 6.75
N HIS A 686 8.39 32.29 5.98
CA HIS A 686 8.69 31.98 4.61
C HIS A 686 10.14 32.31 4.29
N GLY A 687 10.68 31.62 3.30
CA GLY A 687 12.06 31.83 2.86
C GLY A 687 12.56 30.64 2.06
N ILE A 688 13.62 30.87 1.30
CA ILE A 688 14.32 29.84 0.55
C ILE A 688 15.81 29.93 0.84
N VAL A 689 16.49 28.79 0.92
CA VAL A 689 17.94 28.75 1.12
C VAL A 689 18.69 29.23 -0.13
N ASP A 690 19.86 29.81 0.10
CA ASP A 690 20.76 30.33 -0.93
C ASP A 690 21.32 29.23 -1.84
N ARG A 691 21.53 28.02 -1.31
CA ARG A 691 21.94 26.82 -2.07
C ARG A 691 21.18 25.59 -1.58
N TYR A 692 20.91 24.64 -2.47
CA TYR A 692 20.19 23.40 -2.17
C TYR A 692 21.15 22.23 -1.88
N ARG A 693 22.44 22.42 -2.13
CA ARG A 693 23.48 21.40 -1.94
C ARG A 693 24.85 22.00 -1.71
N GLU A 694 25.71 21.19 -1.12
CA GLU A 694 27.15 21.41 -1.06
C GLU A 694 27.87 20.07 -1.10
N GLY A 695 28.64 19.83 -2.16
CA GLY A 695 29.30 18.54 -2.40
C GLY A 695 28.30 17.39 -2.51
N ARG A 696 28.37 16.47 -1.56
CA ARG A 696 27.59 15.22 -1.47
C ARG A 696 26.38 15.33 -0.53
N VAL A 697 26.10 16.53 -0.03
CA VAL A 697 25.01 16.79 0.93
C VAL A 697 23.98 17.72 0.31
N PHE A 698 22.71 17.34 0.42
CA PHE A 698 21.56 18.01 -0.20
C PHE A 698 20.51 18.35 0.87
N VAL A 699 19.69 19.37 0.63
CA VAL A 699 18.50 19.70 1.43
C VAL A 699 17.24 19.73 0.57
N ALA A 700 16.11 19.27 1.10
CA ALA A 700 14.83 19.23 0.39
C ALA A 700 13.63 19.53 1.30
N GLY A 701 12.51 19.96 0.71
CA GLY A 701 11.30 20.33 1.44
C GLY A 701 11.52 21.49 2.42
N ASP A 702 10.91 21.43 3.60
CA ASP A 702 11.03 22.48 4.65
C ASP A 702 12.47 22.76 5.11
N ALA A 703 13.42 21.85 4.84
CA ALA A 703 14.85 22.10 5.07
C ALA A 703 15.41 23.14 4.09
N ALA A 704 14.88 23.21 2.87
CA ALA A 704 15.32 24.10 1.79
C ALA A 704 14.41 25.33 1.61
N HIS A 705 13.09 25.19 1.77
CA HIS A 705 12.14 26.28 1.55
C HIS A 705 10.96 26.20 2.52
N LEU A 706 10.56 27.35 3.04
CA LEU A 706 9.43 27.51 3.93
C LEU A 706 8.38 28.36 3.22
N HIS A 707 7.13 27.90 3.31
CA HIS A 707 5.99 28.52 2.65
C HIS A 707 4.99 29.04 3.68
N PRO A 708 4.28 30.14 3.37
CA PRO A 708 2.98 30.37 3.97
C PRO A 708 2.04 29.19 3.72
N PRO A 709 1.06 28.92 4.62
CA PRO A 709 0.07 27.85 4.44
C PRO A 709 -0.87 28.12 3.25
N ALA A 710 -0.87 29.34 2.70
CA ALA A 710 -1.65 29.71 1.52
C ALA A 710 -1.36 28.76 0.35
N GLY A 711 -2.43 28.23 -0.26
CA GLY A 711 -2.34 27.33 -1.41
C GLY A 711 -1.81 25.92 -1.12
N GLY A 712 -1.50 25.55 0.13
CA GLY A 712 -1.06 24.19 0.49
C GLY A 712 0.26 23.75 -0.17
N GLN A 713 1.17 24.68 -0.43
CA GLN A 713 2.30 24.47 -1.34
C GLN A 713 3.47 23.64 -0.78
N GLY A 714 3.78 23.78 0.52
CA GLY A 714 5.05 23.29 1.09
C GLY A 714 5.28 21.78 0.92
N MET A 715 4.30 20.95 1.31
CA MET A 715 4.42 19.49 1.23
C MET A 715 4.56 19.00 -0.21
N ASN A 716 3.72 19.50 -1.13
CA ASN A 716 3.76 19.15 -2.55
C ASN A 716 5.11 19.52 -3.18
N THR A 717 5.62 20.71 -2.88
CA THR A 717 6.92 21.16 -3.37
C THR A 717 8.06 20.28 -2.86
N GLY A 718 8.02 19.87 -1.59
CA GLY A 718 9.01 18.95 -1.01
C GLY A 718 8.97 17.53 -1.61
N ILE A 719 7.77 17.03 -1.97
CA ILE A 719 7.62 15.77 -2.73
C ILE A 719 8.23 15.92 -4.12
N GLN A 720 8.01 17.05 -4.81
CA GLN A 720 8.62 17.30 -6.11
C GLN A 720 10.15 17.45 -6.06
N ASP A 721 10.71 17.98 -4.98
CA ASP A 721 12.17 17.97 -4.78
C ASP A 721 12.72 16.54 -4.74
N ALA A 722 12.04 15.66 -4.02
CA ALA A 722 12.37 14.25 -3.92
C ALA A 722 12.29 13.52 -5.26
N TRP A 723 11.21 13.78 -5.97
CA TRP A 723 10.97 13.23 -7.30
C TRP A 723 12.06 13.66 -8.30
N ASN A 724 12.51 14.91 -8.26
CA ASN A 724 13.57 15.43 -9.12
C ASN A 724 14.97 14.91 -8.74
N LEU A 725 15.31 14.86 -7.45
CA LEU A 725 16.65 14.46 -7.00
C LEU A 725 16.86 12.94 -7.02
N GLY A 726 15.82 12.16 -6.74
CA GLY A 726 15.91 10.71 -6.53
C GLY A 726 16.53 9.95 -7.72
N TRP A 727 16.11 10.24 -8.95
CA TRP A 727 16.66 9.57 -10.13
C TRP A 727 18.11 9.99 -10.41
N LYS A 728 18.47 11.26 -10.14
CA LYS A 728 19.82 11.80 -10.34
C LYS A 728 20.80 11.17 -9.36
N LEU A 729 20.41 11.08 -8.08
CA LEU A 729 21.21 10.39 -7.05
C LEU A 729 21.37 8.90 -7.38
N ALA A 730 20.32 8.23 -7.85
CA ALA A 730 20.41 6.83 -8.22
C ALA A 730 21.39 6.58 -9.39
N LEU A 731 21.46 7.49 -10.37
CA LEU A 731 22.49 7.41 -11.42
C LEU A 731 23.89 7.68 -10.87
N ALA A 732 24.03 8.65 -9.97
CA ALA A 732 25.32 8.99 -9.37
C ALA A 732 25.89 7.85 -8.52
N VAL A 733 25.08 7.24 -7.65
CA VAL A 733 25.46 6.08 -6.84
C VAL A 733 25.91 4.90 -7.72
N ARG A 734 25.26 4.70 -8.86
CA ARG A 734 25.60 3.62 -9.82
C ARG A 734 26.79 3.96 -10.73
N GLY A 735 27.39 5.15 -10.59
CA GLY A 735 28.48 5.60 -11.47
C GLY A 735 28.04 5.84 -12.92
N LEU A 736 26.75 6.14 -13.13
CA LEU A 736 26.15 6.38 -14.45
C LEU A 736 25.85 7.85 -14.70
N ALA A 737 25.98 8.73 -13.70
CA ALA A 737 25.72 10.15 -13.84
C ALA A 737 26.84 10.87 -14.59
N ALA A 738 26.50 11.65 -15.60
CA ALA A 738 27.44 12.58 -16.21
C ALA A 738 27.92 13.65 -15.21
N PRO A 739 29.13 14.21 -15.40
CA PRO A 739 29.58 15.37 -14.63
C PRO A 739 28.56 16.51 -14.72
N GLY A 740 28.18 17.09 -13.59
CA GLY A 740 27.17 18.17 -13.56
C GLY A 740 25.73 17.71 -13.33
N LEU A 741 25.42 16.40 -13.42
CA LEU A 741 24.04 15.93 -13.28
C LEU A 741 23.44 16.32 -11.91
N LEU A 742 24.19 16.17 -10.83
CA LEU A 742 23.71 16.54 -9.49
C LEU A 742 23.61 18.05 -9.29
N ASP A 743 24.39 18.85 -10.03
CA ASP A 743 24.29 20.32 -10.02
C ASP A 743 22.95 20.81 -10.56
N SER A 744 22.37 20.06 -11.49
CA SER A 744 21.05 20.39 -12.05
C SER A 744 19.93 20.40 -11.01
N TYR A 745 20.07 19.72 -9.86
CA TYR A 745 19.04 19.75 -8.81
C TYR A 745 18.81 21.17 -8.31
N GLU A 746 19.88 21.89 -7.98
CA GLU A 746 19.78 23.28 -7.55
C GLU A 746 19.33 24.19 -8.69
N ALA A 747 19.91 24.01 -9.89
CA ALA A 747 19.58 24.81 -11.06
C ALA A 747 18.09 24.72 -11.46
N GLU A 748 17.44 23.59 -11.17
CA GLU A 748 16.02 23.35 -11.46
C GLU A 748 15.10 23.70 -10.28
N ARG A 749 15.41 23.17 -9.09
CA ARG A 749 14.48 23.19 -7.95
C ARG A 749 14.53 24.47 -7.14
N ARG A 750 15.66 25.15 -7.07
CA ARG A 750 15.74 26.42 -6.34
C ARG A 750 14.96 27.54 -7.02
N PRO A 751 15.11 27.81 -8.35
CA PRO A 751 14.29 28.81 -9.03
C PRO A 751 12.79 28.49 -8.98
N ALA A 752 12.42 27.23 -9.18
CA ALA A 752 11.03 26.79 -9.09
C ALA A 752 10.47 26.97 -7.66
N GLY A 753 11.23 26.58 -6.64
CA GLY A 753 10.87 26.78 -5.23
C GLY A 753 10.71 28.26 -4.89
N LYS A 754 11.62 29.12 -5.38
CA LYS A 754 11.53 30.58 -5.17
C LYS A 754 10.25 31.15 -5.76
N MET A 755 9.91 30.79 -7.00
CA MET A 755 8.69 31.23 -7.67
C MET A 755 7.44 30.85 -6.86
N ILE A 756 7.40 29.63 -6.30
CA ILE A 756 6.29 29.18 -5.46
C ILE A 756 6.24 29.97 -4.14
N VAL A 757 7.38 30.16 -3.46
CA VAL A 757 7.43 30.93 -2.21
C VAL A 757 6.96 32.36 -2.43
N ASP A 758 7.50 33.05 -3.45
CA ASP A 758 7.14 34.43 -3.77
C ASP A 758 5.64 34.56 -4.07
N ARG A 759 5.07 33.58 -4.80
CA ARG A 759 3.64 33.55 -5.11
C ARG A 759 2.78 33.25 -3.89
N ALA A 760 3.15 32.27 -3.07
CA ALA A 760 2.44 31.94 -1.85
C ALA A 760 2.42 33.12 -0.86
N VAL A 761 3.50 33.91 -0.85
CA VAL A 761 3.57 35.20 -0.14
C VAL A 761 2.57 36.18 -0.74
N ALA A 762 2.57 36.41 -2.06
CA ALA A 762 1.61 37.31 -2.71
C ALA A 762 0.15 36.96 -2.36
N ILE A 763 -0.26 35.69 -2.54
CA ILE A 763 -1.63 35.21 -2.23
C ILE A 763 -1.99 35.36 -0.74
N ALA A 764 -0.99 35.34 0.15
CA ALA A 764 -1.22 35.54 1.58
C ALA A 764 -1.41 37.03 1.96
N PHE A 765 -0.98 37.97 1.11
CA PHE A 765 -0.98 39.42 1.38
C PHE A 765 -1.93 40.22 0.48
N THR A 766 -2.48 39.65 -0.59
CA THR A 766 -3.38 40.34 -1.52
C THR A 766 -4.60 39.49 -1.88
N ASP A 767 -5.72 40.13 -2.23
CA ASP A 767 -6.89 39.47 -2.85
C ASP A 767 -6.69 39.28 -4.38
N GLU A 768 -5.46 39.40 -4.87
CA GLU A 768 -5.11 39.30 -6.29
C GLU A 768 -5.06 37.83 -6.73
N MET A 769 -6.23 37.18 -6.77
CA MET A 769 -6.43 36.08 -7.71
C MET A 769 -6.71 36.70 -9.08
N ASP A 770 -5.82 36.49 -10.05
CA ASP A 770 -6.08 36.88 -11.44
C ASP A 770 -7.17 35.98 -12.00
N MET A 771 -8.42 36.45 -11.88
CA MET A 771 -9.63 35.73 -12.25
C MET A 771 -9.95 35.84 -13.75
N ALA A 772 -9.08 36.47 -14.56
CA ALA A 772 -9.29 36.52 -16.00
C ALA A 772 -9.16 35.15 -16.66
N ASP A 773 -8.42 34.21 -16.03
CA ASP A 773 -8.25 32.82 -16.46
C ASP A 773 -8.16 31.85 -15.27
N GLU A 774 -9.34 31.44 -14.75
CA GLU A 774 -9.49 30.54 -13.60
C GLU A 774 -8.73 29.21 -13.78
N LYS A 775 -8.70 28.69 -15.01
CA LYS A 775 -8.01 27.45 -15.35
C LYS A 775 -6.50 27.63 -15.26
N ALA A 776 -5.95 28.70 -15.82
CA ALA A 776 -4.52 28.98 -15.73
C ALA A 776 -4.07 29.15 -14.27
N GLN A 777 -4.88 29.83 -13.45
CA GLN A 777 -4.64 29.98 -12.02
C GLN A 777 -4.61 28.62 -11.31
N PHE A 778 -5.64 27.79 -11.53
CA PHE A 778 -5.72 26.44 -10.95
C PHE A 778 -4.51 25.59 -11.33
N LEU A 779 -4.14 25.58 -12.61
CA LEU A 779 -3.02 24.79 -13.10
C LEU A 779 -1.71 25.16 -12.40
N LEU A 780 -1.43 26.45 -12.14
CA LEU A 780 -0.20 26.76 -11.42
C LEU A 780 -0.25 26.64 -9.91
N GLU A 781 -1.41 26.78 -9.28
CA GLU A 781 -1.58 26.39 -7.88
C GLU A 781 -1.38 24.89 -7.67
N MET A 782 -1.84 24.07 -8.62
CA MET A 782 -1.64 22.62 -8.63
C MET A 782 -0.26 22.19 -9.16
N GLN A 783 0.65 23.15 -9.33
CA GLN A 783 2.03 22.98 -9.79
C GLN A 783 2.17 22.25 -11.14
N MET A 784 1.15 22.36 -12.00
CA MET A 784 1.10 21.71 -13.32
C MET A 784 1.91 22.44 -14.39
N THR A 785 2.13 23.75 -14.23
CA THR A 785 2.86 24.59 -15.20
C THR A 785 4.35 24.77 -14.84
N MET A 786 4.78 24.19 -13.73
CA MET A 786 6.18 24.19 -13.33
C MET A 786 7.03 23.53 -14.41
N ASN A 787 8.14 24.18 -14.76
CA ASN A 787 9.03 23.72 -15.81
C ASN A 787 10.48 24.12 -15.49
N TYR A 788 11.39 23.48 -16.21
CA TYR A 788 12.83 23.63 -16.08
C TYR A 788 13.45 24.21 -17.36
N ALA A 789 12.73 25.09 -18.05
CA ALA A 789 13.24 25.75 -19.23
C ALA A 789 14.55 26.49 -18.90
N GLY A 790 15.58 26.27 -19.73
CA GLY A 790 16.92 26.83 -19.49
C GLY A 790 17.81 26.04 -18.53
N SER A 791 17.35 24.90 -18.00
CA SER A 791 18.19 23.95 -17.25
C SER A 791 19.29 23.35 -18.15
N PRO A 792 20.46 22.99 -17.60
CA PRO A 792 21.49 22.25 -18.35
C PRO A 792 21.05 20.85 -18.81
N LEU A 793 19.94 20.33 -18.29
CA LEU A 793 19.39 19.02 -18.66
C LEU A 793 18.29 19.09 -19.72
N VAL A 794 18.19 20.19 -20.47
CA VAL A 794 17.19 20.33 -21.54
C VAL A 794 17.83 20.62 -22.89
N GLY A 795 17.29 20.06 -23.97
CA GLY A 795 17.80 20.24 -25.32
C GLY A 795 16.73 20.21 -26.40
N GLU A 796 17.03 20.83 -27.54
CA GLU A 796 16.14 20.86 -28.70
C GLU A 796 16.94 20.88 -30.01
N ALA A 797 16.48 20.08 -30.98
CA ALA A 797 16.96 20.12 -32.36
C ALA A 797 15.77 20.25 -33.32
N ALA A 798 15.41 21.48 -33.67
CA ALA A 798 14.26 21.77 -34.53
C ALA A 798 14.53 22.93 -35.50
N PRO A 799 15.21 22.69 -36.64
CA PRO A 799 15.54 23.73 -37.62
C PRO A 799 14.32 24.52 -38.13
N GLY A 800 13.14 23.89 -38.17
CA GLY A 800 11.87 24.51 -38.54
C GLY A 800 10.94 24.86 -37.37
N GLY A 801 11.40 24.67 -36.13
CA GLY A 801 10.59 24.81 -34.92
C GLY A 801 9.54 23.71 -34.72
N PHE A 802 8.86 23.77 -33.57
CA PHE A 802 7.69 22.94 -33.25
C PHE A 802 6.39 23.75 -33.41
N PRO A 803 5.35 23.21 -34.06
CA PRO A 803 4.08 23.92 -34.21
C PRO A 803 3.26 23.96 -32.92
N ALA A 804 3.48 23.00 -32.01
CA ALA A 804 2.78 22.86 -30.74
C ALA A 804 3.57 21.93 -29.80
N GLY A 805 3.10 21.81 -28.56
CA GLY A 805 3.56 20.83 -27.59
C GLY A 805 4.58 21.34 -26.58
N PRO A 806 4.88 20.52 -25.56
CA PRO A 806 5.71 20.93 -24.43
C PRO A 806 7.13 21.28 -24.88
N GLY A 807 7.63 22.42 -24.40
CA GLY A 807 9.03 22.81 -24.55
C GLY A 807 9.98 21.91 -23.76
N PRO A 808 11.29 21.93 -24.06
CA PRO A 808 12.28 21.30 -23.20
C PRO A 808 12.20 21.87 -21.78
N GLY A 809 12.17 20.98 -20.79
CA GLY A 809 11.98 21.29 -19.37
C GLY A 809 10.53 21.32 -18.90
N TYR A 810 9.55 21.31 -19.81
CA TYR A 810 8.14 21.32 -19.43
C TYR A 810 7.70 19.91 -19.03
N ARG A 811 6.71 19.86 -18.14
CA ARG A 811 5.99 18.63 -17.82
C ARG A 811 5.45 17.99 -19.11
N ALA A 812 5.64 16.68 -19.27
CA ALA A 812 5.06 15.92 -20.36
C ALA A 812 3.55 15.75 -20.12
N PRO A 813 2.66 16.28 -20.98
CA PRO A 813 1.22 16.05 -20.85
C PRO A 813 0.87 14.58 -21.12
N ASP A 814 -0.11 14.05 -20.38
CA ASP A 814 -0.65 12.73 -20.68
C ASP A 814 -1.47 12.77 -21.97
N VAL A 815 -1.50 11.66 -22.69
CA VAL A 815 -2.24 11.52 -23.96
C VAL A 815 -2.99 10.21 -23.94
N GLN A 816 -4.27 10.27 -24.25
CA GLN A 816 -5.17 9.11 -24.27
C GLN A 816 -5.32 8.52 -25.68
N GLY A 817 -5.82 7.29 -25.75
CA GLY A 817 -6.25 6.67 -27.00
C GLY A 817 -5.14 5.96 -27.80
N LEU A 818 -3.95 5.79 -27.21
CA LEU A 818 -2.85 5.04 -27.80
C LEU A 818 -3.21 3.56 -27.90
N ARG A 819 -2.74 2.87 -28.95
CA ARG A 819 -3.09 1.47 -29.20
C ARG A 819 -1.85 0.61 -29.40
N ARG A 820 -1.84 -0.58 -28.80
CA ARG A 820 -0.80 -1.58 -29.01
C ARG A 820 -1.42 -2.88 -29.49
N PHE A 821 -0.79 -3.52 -30.47
CA PHE A 821 -1.28 -4.81 -30.97
C PHE A 821 -1.37 -5.83 -29.82
N GLY A 822 -2.48 -6.56 -29.75
CA GLY A 822 -2.75 -7.52 -28.66
C GLY A 822 -3.29 -6.90 -27.36
N VAL A 823 -3.41 -5.57 -27.27
CA VAL A 823 -3.98 -4.88 -26.10
C VAL A 823 -5.37 -4.35 -26.45
N ALA A 824 -6.40 -4.88 -25.79
CA ALA A 824 -7.80 -4.55 -26.10
C ALA A 824 -8.23 -3.14 -25.65
N HIS A 825 -7.69 -2.67 -24.52
CA HIS A 825 -7.98 -1.35 -23.98
C HIS A 825 -7.04 -0.29 -24.59
N PRO A 826 -7.47 0.98 -24.67
CA PRO A 826 -6.56 2.06 -25.02
C PRO A 826 -5.52 2.23 -23.91
N LEU A 827 -4.30 2.57 -24.31
CA LEU A 827 -3.25 3.01 -23.42
C LEU A 827 -3.24 4.53 -23.38
N ARG A 828 -2.68 5.07 -22.31
CA ARG A 828 -2.27 6.48 -22.26
C ARG A 828 -0.75 6.60 -22.23
N LEU A 829 -0.25 7.80 -22.47
CA LEU A 829 1.19 8.04 -22.51
C LEU A 829 1.85 7.68 -21.18
N PHE A 830 1.19 7.95 -20.06
CA PHE A 830 1.73 7.62 -18.74
C PHE A 830 1.89 6.12 -18.50
N ASP A 831 1.18 5.26 -19.23
CA ASP A 831 1.42 3.82 -19.16
C ASP A 831 2.79 3.42 -19.78
N LEU A 832 3.30 4.25 -20.70
CA LEU A 832 4.60 4.08 -21.37
C LEU A 832 5.75 4.77 -20.64
N THR A 833 5.48 5.90 -19.99
CA THR A 833 6.50 6.71 -19.31
C THR A 833 6.62 6.41 -17.82
N ARG A 834 5.68 5.67 -17.23
CA ARG A 834 5.75 5.27 -15.82
C ARG A 834 6.97 4.39 -15.51
N GLY A 835 7.51 4.56 -14.32
CA GLY A 835 8.60 3.74 -13.78
C GLY A 835 9.86 4.53 -13.49
N THR A 836 11.00 3.84 -13.46
CA THR A 836 12.25 4.42 -12.93
C THR A 836 13.20 4.99 -13.96
N ARG A 837 12.93 4.76 -15.24
CA ARG A 837 13.81 5.05 -16.38
C ARG A 837 13.30 6.23 -17.20
N SER A 838 14.18 6.84 -18.00
CA SER A 838 13.72 7.78 -19.01
C SER A 838 13.05 7.02 -20.16
N THR A 839 12.15 7.68 -20.87
CA THR A 839 11.45 7.11 -22.02
C THR A 839 11.70 7.96 -23.26
N LEU A 840 12.30 7.36 -24.29
CA LEU A 840 12.47 7.92 -25.62
C LEU A 840 11.27 7.54 -26.50
N LEU A 841 10.50 8.56 -26.87
CA LEU A 841 9.33 8.46 -27.73
C LEU A 841 9.76 8.84 -29.15
N LEU A 842 10.06 7.84 -29.97
CA LEU A 842 10.36 8.01 -31.40
C LEU A 842 9.04 8.05 -32.16
N SER A 843 8.82 9.04 -33.01
CA SER A 843 7.57 9.21 -33.75
C SER A 843 7.80 9.06 -35.25
N ALA A 844 6.86 8.41 -35.93
CA ALA A 844 6.84 8.30 -37.39
C ALA A 844 5.44 8.62 -37.94
N ASP A 845 5.36 9.55 -38.88
CA ASP A 845 4.11 9.91 -39.58
C ASP A 845 4.00 9.25 -40.96
N ALA A 846 2.96 9.57 -41.72
CA ALA A 846 2.72 9.03 -43.06
C ALA A 846 3.81 9.38 -44.09
N GLY A 847 4.59 10.43 -43.83
CA GLY A 847 5.72 10.87 -44.64
C GLY A 847 7.03 10.12 -44.34
N ALA A 848 7.09 9.32 -43.26
CA ALA A 848 8.26 8.52 -42.93
C ALA A 848 8.46 7.37 -43.94
N SER A 849 9.69 7.22 -44.46
CA SER A 849 10.07 6.05 -45.25
C SER A 849 10.42 4.85 -44.37
N GLU A 850 10.38 3.64 -44.94
CA GLU A 850 10.78 2.42 -44.22
C GLU A 850 12.25 2.45 -43.79
N GLU A 851 13.12 3.10 -44.57
CA GLU A 851 14.53 3.32 -44.21
C GLU A 851 14.67 4.26 -43.00
N GLN A 852 13.86 5.31 -42.92
CA GLN A 852 13.83 6.21 -41.77
C GLN A 852 13.36 5.48 -40.52
N VAL A 853 12.32 4.65 -40.61
CA VAL A 853 11.86 3.81 -39.50
C VAL A 853 12.93 2.80 -39.07
N SER A 854 13.65 2.20 -40.02
CA SER A 854 14.78 1.30 -39.71
C SER A 854 15.95 2.03 -39.04
N ALA A 855 16.16 3.31 -39.35
CA ALA A 855 17.16 4.14 -38.66
C ALA A 855 16.77 4.40 -37.20
N LEU A 856 15.47 4.55 -36.89
CA LEU A 856 14.98 4.68 -35.51
C LEU A 856 15.36 3.48 -34.64
N GLU A 857 15.33 2.26 -35.19
CA GLU A 857 15.74 1.06 -34.47
C GLU A 857 17.22 1.06 -34.13
N LYS A 858 18.07 1.43 -35.09
CA LYS A 858 19.51 1.56 -34.89
C LYS A 858 19.82 2.60 -33.82
N LEU A 859 19.13 3.75 -33.88
CA LEU A 859 19.24 4.79 -32.87
C LEU A 859 18.83 4.28 -31.49
N ALA A 860 17.71 3.55 -31.38
CA ALA A 860 17.28 2.99 -30.09
C ALA A 860 18.30 2.01 -29.51
N VAL A 861 18.97 1.21 -30.34
CA VAL A 861 20.08 0.35 -29.91
C VAL A 861 21.27 1.19 -29.42
N ALA A 862 21.66 2.24 -30.15
CA ALA A 862 22.73 3.15 -29.75
C ALA A 862 22.42 3.84 -28.41
N VAL A 863 21.21 4.38 -28.25
CA VAL A 863 20.72 4.98 -27.00
C VAL A 863 20.77 3.96 -25.86
N ARG A 864 20.29 2.73 -26.09
CA ARG A 864 20.33 1.68 -25.05
C ARG A 864 21.76 1.34 -24.63
N GLN A 865 22.70 1.32 -25.57
CA GLN A 865 24.12 1.06 -25.28
C GLN A 865 24.76 2.22 -24.50
N GLN A 866 24.62 3.45 -24.99
CA GLN A 866 25.18 4.66 -24.36
C GLN A 866 24.64 4.86 -22.94
N THR A 867 23.36 4.59 -22.72
CA THR A 867 22.69 4.80 -21.42
C THR A 867 22.69 3.56 -20.54
N ARG A 868 23.35 2.47 -20.98
CA ARG A 868 23.38 1.16 -20.29
C ARG A 868 21.99 0.63 -19.91
N GLY A 869 20.99 0.93 -20.75
CA GLY A 869 19.61 0.50 -20.59
C GLY A 869 18.75 1.37 -19.66
N GLU A 870 19.24 2.53 -19.22
CA GLU A 870 18.48 3.50 -18.41
C GLU A 870 17.45 4.32 -19.22
N VAL A 871 17.42 4.15 -20.54
CA VAL A 871 16.39 4.72 -21.43
C VAL A 871 15.62 3.61 -22.13
N ALA A 872 14.30 3.59 -21.96
CA ALA A 872 13.38 2.74 -22.72
C ALA A 872 12.96 3.47 -24.01
N ALA A 873 12.84 2.78 -25.14
CA ALA A 873 12.45 3.38 -26.41
C ALA A 873 11.14 2.76 -26.94
N TYR A 874 10.25 3.62 -27.46
CA TYR A 874 9.00 3.23 -28.10
C TYR A 874 8.86 3.93 -29.45
N LEU A 875 8.29 3.23 -30.43
CA LEU A 875 7.89 3.82 -31.70
C LEU A 875 6.40 4.18 -31.67
N LEU A 876 6.09 5.47 -31.66
CA LEU A 876 4.76 6.06 -31.82
C LEU A 876 4.48 6.31 -33.30
N ALA A 877 3.74 5.39 -33.91
CA ALA A 877 3.40 5.45 -35.32
C ALA A 877 2.02 6.09 -35.52
N ALA A 878 1.93 7.06 -36.43
CA ALA A 878 0.65 7.64 -36.86
C ALA A 878 -0.29 6.55 -37.44
N PRO A 879 -1.61 6.81 -37.54
CA PRO A 879 -2.59 5.82 -38.01
C PRO A 879 -2.24 5.22 -39.38
N ASP A 880 -1.69 6.06 -40.26
CA ASP A 880 -1.37 5.79 -41.65
C ASP A 880 0.15 5.64 -41.91
N ALA A 881 0.97 5.67 -40.86
CA ALA A 881 2.41 5.43 -40.98
C ALA A 881 2.70 4.01 -41.48
N ARG A 882 3.52 3.91 -42.52
CA ARG A 882 3.99 2.65 -43.09
C ARG A 882 5.15 2.12 -42.27
N LEU A 883 4.98 0.93 -41.71
CA LEU A 883 6.02 0.28 -40.91
C LEU A 883 6.53 -0.96 -41.66
N PRO A 884 7.83 -1.25 -41.60
CA PRO A 884 8.38 -2.53 -42.05
C PRO A 884 7.66 -3.72 -41.41
N HIS A 885 7.66 -4.87 -42.10
CA HIS A 885 7.00 -6.09 -41.62
C HIS A 885 7.52 -6.63 -40.28
N LEU A 886 8.78 -6.32 -39.95
CA LEU A 886 9.42 -6.67 -38.69
C LEU A 886 10.08 -5.40 -38.16
N VAL A 887 9.51 -4.85 -37.09
CA VAL A 887 10.09 -3.76 -36.30
C VAL A 887 10.37 -4.34 -34.91
N ASP A 888 11.63 -4.32 -34.49
CA ASP A 888 12.11 -4.83 -33.19
C ASP A 888 11.83 -3.85 -32.04
N LEU A 889 11.50 -2.60 -32.37
CA LEU A 889 11.02 -1.62 -31.40
C LEU A 889 9.59 -1.94 -30.91
N PRO A 890 9.29 -1.70 -29.63
CA PRO A 890 7.92 -1.69 -29.14
C PRO A 890 7.08 -0.63 -29.87
N VAL A 891 6.17 -1.08 -30.74
CA VAL A 891 5.29 -0.20 -31.52
C VAL A 891 4.00 0.11 -30.78
N VAL A 892 3.67 1.39 -30.73
CA VAL A 892 2.39 1.93 -30.26
C VAL A 892 1.82 2.83 -31.36
N ARG A 893 0.53 2.68 -31.66
CA ARG A 893 -0.20 3.44 -32.68
C ARG A 893 -0.93 4.60 -32.04
N ASP A 894 -0.68 5.80 -32.54
CA ASP A 894 -1.47 7.01 -32.22
C ASP A 894 -2.73 7.03 -33.10
N ALA A 895 -3.66 6.12 -32.82
CA ALA A 895 -4.81 5.86 -33.69
C ALA A 895 -5.74 7.06 -33.91
N GLN A 896 -5.72 8.03 -33.00
CA GLN A 896 -6.56 9.24 -33.02
C GLN A 896 -5.77 10.51 -33.35
N GLY A 897 -4.45 10.42 -33.55
CA GLY A 897 -3.59 11.59 -33.77
C GLY A 897 -3.44 12.50 -32.53
N THR A 898 -3.82 12.01 -31.34
CA THR A 898 -3.83 12.80 -30.10
C THR A 898 -2.41 13.09 -29.64
N PHE A 899 -1.49 12.14 -29.80
CA PHE A 899 -0.08 12.37 -29.49
C PHE A 899 0.53 13.35 -30.49
N ALA A 900 0.28 13.16 -31.79
CA ALA A 900 0.82 14.05 -32.82
C ALA A 900 0.36 15.50 -32.67
N ALA A 901 -0.88 15.72 -32.20
CA ALA A 901 -1.40 17.03 -31.87
C ALA A 901 -0.75 17.61 -30.59
N ALA A 902 -0.71 16.83 -29.50
CA ALA A 902 -0.21 17.28 -28.21
C ALA A 902 1.31 17.52 -28.17
N TYR A 903 2.08 16.78 -28.98
CA TYR A 903 3.55 16.87 -29.05
C TYR A 903 4.04 17.52 -30.35
N GLY A 904 3.12 17.99 -31.20
CA GLY A 904 3.46 18.69 -32.43
C GLY A 904 4.38 17.90 -33.36
N THR A 905 4.10 16.62 -33.61
CA THR A 905 4.94 15.75 -34.48
C THR A 905 4.39 15.60 -35.90
N ALA A 906 3.18 16.07 -36.18
CA ALA A 906 2.56 15.95 -37.50
C ALA A 906 3.35 16.67 -38.60
N GLY A 907 3.70 15.97 -39.68
CA GLY A 907 4.46 16.50 -40.82
C GLY A 907 5.97 16.59 -40.56
N ALA A 908 6.48 15.85 -39.58
CA ALA A 908 7.91 15.76 -39.28
C ALA A 908 8.63 14.68 -40.10
N GLY A 909 7.89 13.72 -40.68
CA GLY A 909 8.47 12.44 -41.11
C GLY A 909 8.84 11.62 -39.88
N THR A 910 9.93 11.99 -39.21
CA THR A 910 10.34 11.42 -37.92
C THR A 910 10.59 12.52 -36.88
N ALA A 911 10.31 12.22 -35.61
CA ALA A 911 10.57 13.11 -34.49
C ALA A 911 10.95 12.30 -33.24
N ALA A 912 11.52 12.96 -32.23
CA ALA A 912 11.81 12.34 -30.94
C ALA A 912 11.45 13.25 -29.77
N HIS A 913 11.00 12.64 -28.68
CA HIS A 913 10.86 13.26 -27.38
C HIS A 913 11.47 12.35 -26.31
N LEU A 914 12.40 12.86 -25.52
CA LEU A 914 12.93 12.17 -24.34
C LEU A 914 12.18 12.68 -23.11
N VAL A 915 11.40 11.83 -22.48
CA VAL A 915 10.75 12.09 -21.20
C VAL A 915 11.66 11.56 -20.09
N ARG A 916 12.06 12.44 -19.17
CA ARG A 916 12.89 12.11 -18.00
C ARG A 916 12.12 11.25 -17.00
N PRO A 917 12.80 10.57 -16.05
CA PRO A 917 12.14 9.77 -15.03
C PRO A 917 11.22 10.60 -14.12
N ASP A 918 11.43 11.92 -14.07
CA ASP A 918 10.58 12.83 -13.31
C ASP A 918 9.38 13.37 -14.12
N GLY A 919 9.12 12.86 -15.33
CA GLY A 919 7.97 13.21 -16.16
C GLY A 919 8.07 14.56 -16.88
N HIS A 920 9.27 15.12 -17.02
CA HIS A 920 9.52 16.33 -17.81
C HIS A 920 10.21 15.98 -19.14
N VAL A 921 9.95 16.77 -20.18
CA VAL A 921 10.63 16.63 -21.48
C VAL A 921 12.08 17.09 -21.32
N GLY A 922 13.04 16.17 -21.40
CA GLY A 922 14.47 16.49 -21.40
C GLY A 922 14.96 16.93 -22.79
N PHE A 923 14.49 16.26 -23.83
CA PHE A 923 14.91 16.58 -25.21
C PHE A 923 13.76 16.44 -26.19
N ARG A 924 13.75 17.27 -27.24
CA ARG A 924 12.86 17.07 -28.38
C ARG A 924 13.54 17.40 -29.72
N SER A 925 13.16 16.69 -30.78
CA SER A 925 13.71 16.91 -32.12
C SER A 925 12.66 16.78 -33.21
N ARG A 926 12.67 17.71 -34.18
CA ARG A 926 11.80 17.71 -35.35
C ARG A 926 12.47 18.41 -36.56
N PRO A 927 12.77 17.68 -37.67
CA PRO A 927 12.82 16.23 -37.74
C PRO A 927 13.83 15.66 -36.72
N LEU A 928 13.85 14.34 -36.55
CA LEU A 928 14.85 13.70 -35.69
C LEU A 928 16.28 14.03 -36.15
N ASP A 929 17.08 14.51 -35.19
CA ASP A 929 18.52 14.69 -35.27
C ASP A 929 19.17 13.70 -34.27
N GLU A 930 19.83 12.68 -34.81
CA GLU A 930 20.45 11.61 -34.02
C GLU A 930 21.64 12.11 -33.19
N ASP A 931 22.53 12.90 -33.81
CA ASP A 931 23.73 13.40 -33.14
C ASP A 931 23.35 14.32 -31.98
N ALA A 932 22.37 15.21 -32.18
CA ALA A 932 21.89 16.10 -31.11
C ALA A 932 21.27 15.33 -29.93
N LEU A 933 20.57 14.21 -30.19
CA LEU A 933 20.03 13.37 -29.12
C LEU A 933 21.15 12.66 -28.34
N LEU A 934 22.12 12.07 -29.04
CA LEU A 934 23.22 11.36 -28.39
C LEU A 934 24.13 12.32 -27.59
N ASP A 935 24.36 13.53 -28.10
CA ASP A 935 25.06 14.60 -27.39
C ASP A 935 24.30 15.03 -26.12
N HIS A 936 22.97 15.20 -26.22
CA HIS A 936 22.15 15.49 -25.04
C HIS A 936 22.24 14.38 -23.99
N LEU A 937 22.19 13.12 -24.40
CA LEU A 937 22.32 11.97 -23.49
C LEU A 937 23.69 11.92 -22.82
N ALA A 938 24.78 12.35 -23.49
CA ALA A 938 26.11 12.44 -22.89
C ALA A 938 26.20 13.49 -21.77
N GLY A 939 25.30 14.48 -21.77
CA GLY A 939 25.15 15.44 -20.66
C GLY A 939 24.42 14.88 -19.44
N VAL A 940 23.78 13.71 -19.56
CA VAL A 940 23.01 13.06 -18.48
C VAL A 940 23.70 11.79 -17.99
N PHE A 941 24.20 10.98 -18.93
CA PHE A 941 24.79 9.68 -18.68
C PHE A 941 26.30 9.70 -18.93
N ALA A 942 27.06 9.17 -17.97
CA ALA A 942 28.48 8.97 -18.14
C ALA A 942 28.75 7.90 -19.23
N PRO A 943 29.81 8.07 -20.04
CA PRO A 943 30.21 7.11 -21.07
C PRO A 943 30.53 5.73 -20.48
#